data_AF-A0A7F5QYI5-F1
#
_entry.id   AF-A0A7F5QYI5-F1
#
_cell.length_a   1.000
_cell.length_b   1.000
_cell.length_c   1.000
_cell.angle_alpha   90.00
_cell.angle_beta   90.00
_cell.angle_gamma   90.00
#
_symmetry.space_group_name_H-M   'P 1'
#
loop_
_entity.id
_entity.type
_entity.pdbx_description
1 polymer ?
#
loop_
_entity_poly.entity_id
_entity_poly.type
_entity_poly.pdbx_seq_one_letter_code
_entity_poly.pdbx_strand_id
1 'polypeptide(L)'
;MLEVLRVLSRSADDFEHDIIFLFNGAEESFLQASHGFITQHNWAGNCKVVINLEAAGAGGKIILFQTGPGQPWLVHKFSKVPHPAGQVTGEEIFQNNLIPSDTDFRVFRDFGGVVGYDMAFVRSGYRYHTKYDGFDNIPLGSFQHVGDNVLSLIKNLVNTTEIDNLESQDQTKVVYYDFFGLFMIVYTINVATLLNYSTALLCVIVAFRCFFTLGLRLNKEDLLYILITKMGIIVGWLLAIGFTVILGILLDYLGYTMSWYRNPWIILGLYVVPIWGLCCGVIIIANKYSFKENNSIAAHTQVQLSCVRLIWCVPLVIGTFFNIRASHIIQIPLVFNSLVFAVIHFSKLQYSVRTWQFLHLISTLIPVCYLMYTSVILMTFVIPITGRFGSNKNPELFVGFATLILSVLISSLFVPLITLVRSPLKVFYGFLITFLAFFGLVFTPLGFPYSGDFSSPAPQRFWIQHTGRAFYNINGTVYKQDAGYFIVNLDRNSPRSVENFVEDVKKAQSVNTLSDSELFYGMPILHPRAIEVLSKSSWISAEQPIIQEDVQLIIQNKENISPTLVMLNFSASGPTHMTIYFALQLGVALKNISLSSEIKEGPKWKNQTTYFINYAWGIEKRPLNFSMHLQVPQNWKHSILDIAVLGRYVHEVNNVKTPHFKQFLEEFPDWADLTPFLASFKMWKF
;
A
#
# COMPACT_ATOMS: atom_id res chain seq x y z
N MET A 1 -4.55 -22.90 9.93
CA MET A 1 -4.77 -24.04 9.01
C MET A 1 -4.70 -25.39 9.73
N LEU A 2 -3.56 -25.76 10.33
CA LEU A 2 -3.41 -27.06 11.01
C LEU A 2 -4.50 -27.35 12.06
N GLU A 3 -4.88 -26.35 12.86
CA GLU A 3 -5.93 -26.52 13.86
C GLU A 3 -7.32 -26.76 13.24
N VAL A 4 -7.62 -26.06 12.15
CA VAL A 4 -8.88 -26.25 11.41
C VAL A 4 -8.93 -27.64 10.77
N LEU A 5 -7.82 -28.11 10.19
CA LEU A 5 -7.66 -29.47 9.69
C LEU A 5 -7.89 -30.52 10.81
N ARG A 6 -7.30 -30.31 12.00
CA ARG A 6 -7.48 -31.19 13.17
C ARG A 6 -8.96 -31.28 13.59
N VAL A 7 -9.68 -30.16 13.57
CA VAL A 7 -11.11 -30.13 13.93
C VAL A 7 -11.95 -30.83 12.86
N LEU A 8 -11.76 -30.51 11.58
CA LEU A 8 -12.57 -31.07 10.48
C LEU A 8 -12.32 -32.57 10.27
N SER A 9 -11.08 -33.04 10.37
CA SER A 9 -10.72 -34.47 10.26
C SER A 9 -11.30 -35.36 11.37
N ARG A 10 -11.78 -34.76 12.46
CA ARG A 10 -12.46 -35.45 13.57
C ARG A 10 -13.96 -35.17 13.61
N SER A 11 -14.46 -34.42 12.64
CA SER A 11 -15.89 -34.12 12.54
C SER A 11 -16.65 -35.36 12.10
N ALA A 12 -17.88 -35.51 12.57
CA ALA A 12 -18.83 -36.47 12.02
C ALA A 12 -19.69 -35.85 10.89
N ASP A 13 -19.40 -34.59 10.52
CA ASP A 13 -20.09 -33.89 9.44
C ASP A 13 -19.72 -34.50 8.09
N ASP A 14 -20.73 -34.73 7.24
CA ASP A 14 -20.52 -35.05 5.83
C ASP A 14 -20.23 -33.77 5.04
N PHE A 15 -19.30 -33.87 4.08
CA PHE A 15 -18.86 -32.77 3.22
C PHE A 15 -19.21 -33.09 1.76
N GLU A 16 -19.96 -32.21 1.10
CA GLU A 16 -20.31 -32.37 -0.33
C GLU A 16 -19.12 -32.09 -1.25
N HIS A 17 -18.24 -31.17 -0.84
CA HIS A 17 -17.04 -30.78 -1.58
C HIS A 17 -15.76 -31.16 -0.84
N ASP A 18 -14.70 -31.49 -1.59
CA ASP A 18 -13.39 -31.76 -1.02
C ASP A 18 -12.71 -30.49 -0.47
N ILE A 19 -11.93 -30.66 0.60
CA ILE A 19 -11.16 -29.58 1.22
C ILE A 19 -9.67 -29.86 1.05
N ILE A 20 -8.96 -28.98 0.34
CA ILE A 20 -7.51 -29.06 0.16
C ILE A 20 -6.82 -28.06 1.10
N PHE A 21 -5.98 -28.55 2.00
CA PHE A 21 -5.07 -27.72 2.78
C PHE A 21 -3.72 -27.63 2.06
N LEU A 22 -3.45 -26.50 1.43
CA LEU A 22 -2.19 -26.25 0.75
C LEU A 22 -1.21 -25.55 1.69
N PHE A 23 -0.14 -26.24 2.08
CA PHE A 23 1.00 -25.66 2.79
C PHE A 23 2.13 -25.45 1.78
N ASN A 24 2.06 -24.38 1.00
CA ASN A 24 3.08 -24.04 0.01
C ASN A 24 4.22 -23.20 0.62
N GLY A 25 5.39 -23.27 -0.02
CA GLY A 25 6.55 -22.43 0.31
C GLY A 25 6.84 -21.42 -0.81
N ALA A 26 8.00 -20.77 -0.78
CA ALA A 26 8.50 -19.92 -1.86
C ALA A 26 7.57 -18.77 -2.31
N GLU A 27 6.64 -18.34 -1.45
CA GLU A 27 5.85 -17.11 -1.61
C GLU A 27 6.81 -15.90 -1.72
N GLU A 28 7.74 -15.81 -0.77
CA GLU A 28 8.81 -14.81 -0.68
C GLU A 28 9.79 -14.83 -1.87
N SER A 29 9.71 -15.87 -2.71
CA SER A 29 10.45 -16.01 -3.95
C SER A 29 9.59 -15.70 -5.18
N PHE A 30 8.64 -14.78 -5.03
CA PHE A 30 7.68 -14.34 -6.05
C PHE A 30 6.60 -15.39 -6.38
N LEU A 31 5.97 -15.95 -5.35
CA LEU A 31 4.74 -16.76 -5.46
C LEU A 31 4.92 -18.03 -6.31
N GLN A 32 6.14 -18.58 -6.37
CA GLN A 32 6.46 -19.65 -7.32
C GLN A 32 5.71 -20.94 -7.03
N ALA A 33 5.52 -21.30 -5.76
CA ALA A 33 4.88 -22.58 -5.41
C ALA A 33 3.37 -22.57 -5.62
N SER A 34 2.67 -21.46 -5.34
CA SER A 34 1.25 -21.34 -5.67
C SER A 34 1.03 -21.40 -7.18
N HIS A 35 1.93 -20.77 -7.95
CA HIS A 35 1.91 -20.85 -9.41
C HIS A 35 2.14 -22.29 -9.90
N GLY A 36 3.16 -22.97 -9.36
CA GLY A 36 3.43 -24.36 -9.67
C GLY A 36 2.25 -25.29 -9.33
N PHE A 37 1.61 -25.09 -8.17
CA PHE A 37 0.42 -25.85 -7.80
C PHE A 37 -0.71 -25.63 -8.79
N ILE A 38 -1.15 -24.38 -9.00
CA ILE A 38 -2.36 -24.11 -9.77
C ILE A 38 -2.21 -24.40 -11.27
N THR A 39 -0.99 -24.35 -11.82
CA THR A 39 -0.74 -24.60 -13.24
C THR A 39 -0.33 -26.03 -13.58
N GLN A 40 0.16 -26.83 -12.61
CA GLN A 40 0.75 -28.14 -12.90
C GLN A 40 0.20 -29.29 -12.04
N HIS A 41 -0.37 -29.02 -10.87
CA HIS A 41 -0.80 -30.08 -9.96
C HIS A 41 -2.10 -30.75 -10.43
N ASN A 42 -2.19 -32.08 -10.33
CA ASN A 42 -3.37 -32.84 -10.79
C ASN A 42 -4.68 -32.43 -10.10
N TRP A 43 -4.61 -31.93 -8.86
CA TRP A 43 -5.79 -31.44 -8.12
C TRP A 43 -6.21 -30.00 -8.48
N ALA A 44 -5.36 -29.25 -9.19
CA ALA A 44 -5.59 -27.84 -9.46
C ALA A 44 -6.89 -27.60 -10.24
N GLY A 45 -7.19 -28.44 -11.24
CA GLY A 45 -8.41 -28.32 -12.06
C GLY A 45 -9.72 -28.49 -11.26
N ASN A 46 -9.65 -29.08 -10.07
CA ASN A 46 -10.80 -29.26 -9.18
C ASN A 46 -10.95 -28.10 -8.18
N CYS A 47 -9.96 -27.21 -8.07
CA CYS A 47 -10.02 -26.08 -7.14
C CYS A 47 -11.01 -25.03 -7.66
N LYS A 48 -12.10 -24.80 -6.93
CA LYS A 48 -13.15 -23.83 -7.29
C LYS A 48 -13.12 -22.56 -6.45
N VAL A 49 -12.77 -22.68 -5.17
CA VAL A 49 -12.69 -21.58 -4.22
C VAL A 49 -11.38 -21.63 -3.44
N VAL A 50 -10.71 -20.48 -3.28
CA VAL A 50 -9.50 -20.33 -2.45
C VAL A 50 -9.78 -19.48 -1.21
N ILE A 51 -9.24 -19.88 -0.07
CA ILE A 51 -9.18 -19.06 1.14
C ILE A 51 -7.69 -18.78 1.41
N ASN A 52 -7.22 -17.60 1.01
CA ASN A 52 -5.85 -17.17 1.28
C ASN A 52 -5.77 -16.49 2.65
N LEU A 53 -4.78 -16.88 3.45
CA LEU A 53 -4.54 -16.35 4.80
C LEU A 53 -3.14 -15.73 4.84
N GLU A 54 -3.11 -14.39 4.89
CA GLU A 54 -1.90 -13.59 4.77
C GLU A 54 -1.64 -12.77 6.06
N ALA A 55 -0.47 -12.15 6.14
CA ALA A 55 -0.15 -11.15 7.14
C ALA A 55 0.66 -10.00 6.55
N ALA A 56 0.25 -8.77 6.81
CA ALA A 56 1.04 -7.55 6.63
C ALA A 56 1.41 -6.92 7.99
N GLY A 57 1.23 -7.68 9.08
CA GLY A 57 1.50 -7.31 10.47
C GLY A 57 1.27 -8.48 11.41
N ALA A 58 1.70 -8.35 12.67
CA ALA A 58 1.75 -9.46 13.63
C ALA A 58 0.39 -9.89 14.21
N GLY A 59 -0.75 -9.26 13.87
CA GLY A 59 -2.05 -9.76 14.33
C GLY A 59 -3.20 -8.76 14.28
N GLY A 60 -4.02 -8.77 15.32
CA GLY A 60 -5.33 -8.12 15.35
C GLY A 60 -6.43 -9.02 14.80
N LYS A 61 -7.54 -8.43 14.37
CA LYS A 61 -8.54 -9.14 13.57
C LYS A 61 -7.97 -9.38 12.18
N ILE A 62 -8.21 -10.57 11.63
CA ILE A 62 -7.94 -10.80 10.20
C ILE A 62 -9.00 -10.04 9.40
N ILE A 63 -8.56 -9.22 8.44
CA ILE A 63 -9.44 -8.37 7.65
C ILE A 63 -9.55 -8.96 6.25
N LEU A 64 -10.78 -9.19 5.79
CA LEU A 64 -11.06 -9.47 4.40
C LEU A 64 -10.82 -8.22 3.55
N PHE A 65 -9.79 -8.27 2.72
CA PHE A 65 -9.36 -7.14 1.91
C PHE A 65 -9.38 -7.44 0.40
N GLN A 66 -9.57 -8.68 -0.05
CA GLN A 66 -9.98 -8.95 -1.44
C GLN A 66 -10.97 -10.11 -1.52
N THR A 67 -11.92 -10.00 -2.45
CA THR A 67 -12.89 -11.05 -2.77
C THR A 67 -13.11 -11.19 -4.28
N GLY A 68 -13.67 -12.31 -4.70
CA GLY A 68 -14.08 -12.53 -6.09
C GLY A 68 -13.06 -13.34 -6.90
N PRO A 69 -12.97 -13.13 -8.23
CA PRO A 69 -13.67 -12.12 -9.01
C PRO A 69 -15.16 -12.44 -9.21
N GLY A 70 -16.01 -11.41 -9.15
CA GLY A 70 -17.39 -11.48 -9.67
C GLY A 70 -18.35 -12.43 -8.96
N GLN A 71 -18.14 -12.73 -7.67
CA GLN A 71 -18.97 -13.67 -6.90
C GLN A 71 -19.51 -13.02 -5.61
N PRO A 72 -20.67 -12.36 -5.64
CA PRO A 72 -21.24 -11.62 -4.51
C PRO A 72 -21.56 -12.51 -3.31
N TRP A 73 -21.96 -13.75 -3.58
CA TRP A 73 -22.30 -14.75 -2.57
C TRP A 73 -21.14 -15.05 -1.61
N LEU A 74 -19.88 -14.89 -2.05
CA LEU A 74 -18.71 -15.06 -1.19
C LEU A 74 -18.77 -14.11 0.00
N VAL A 75 -19.01 -12.83 -0.25
CA VAL A 75 -19.08 -11.81 0.81
C VAL A 75 -20.26 -12.06 1.75
N HIS A 76 -21.39 -12.54 1.22
CA HIS A 76 -22.55 -12.93 2.02
C HIS A 76 -22.31 -14.16 2.90
N LYS A 77 -21.50 -15.13 2.45
CA LYS A 77 -21.08 -16.28 3.28
C LYS A 77 -20.08 -15.85 4.34
N PHE A 78 -19.13 -14.98 3.99
CA PHE A 78 -18.18 -14.44 4.95
C PHE A 78 -18.86 -13.58 6.02
N SER A 79 -19.89 -12.79 5.69
CA SER A 79 -20.59 -11.97 6.69
C SER A 79 -21.32 -12.78 7.76
N LYS A 80 -21.47 -14.09 7.58
CA LYS A 80 -22.12 -15.02 8.53
C LYS A 80 -21.14 -15.77 9.43
N VAL A 81 -19.84 -15.57 9.30
CA VAL A 81 -18.85 -16.15 10.22
C VAL A 81 -19.00 -15.49 11.62
N PRO A 82 -18.43 -16.07 12.70
CA PRO A 82 -18.61 -15.56 14.05
C PRO A 82 -18.14 -14.11 14.27
N HIS A 83 -17.02 -13.74 13.64
CA HIS A 83 -16.37 -12.43 13.83
C HIS A 83 -15.99 -11.79 12.49
N PRO A 84 -16.97 -11.45 11.62
CA PRO A 84 -16.67 -10.95 10.29
C PRO A 84 -15.99 -9.58 10.39
N ALA A 85 -14.88 -9.42 9.67
CA ALA A 85 -14.17 -8.15 9.55
C ALA A 85 -13.69 -7.98 8.11
N GLY A 86 -14.11 -6.92 7.45
CA GLY A 86 -13.77 -6.67 6.05
C GLY A 86 -13.85 -5.19 5.71
N GLN A 87 -13.08 -4.76 4.72
CA GLN A 87 -13.08 -3.37 4.25
C GLN A 87 -12.97 -3.34 2.72
N VAL A 88 -14.06 -2.96 2.03
CA VAL A 88 -14.07 -2.84 0.57
C VAL A 88 -13.09 -1.79 0.05
N THR A 89 -12.78 -0.78 0.86
CA THR A 89 -11.74 0.21 0.53
C THR A 89 -10.37 -0.45 0.36
N GLY A 90 -10.06 -1.46 1.19
CA GLY A 90 -8.84 -2.25 1.02
C GLY A 90 -8.82 -2.99 -0.32
N GLU A 91 -9.96 -3.58 -0.70
CA GLU A 91 -10.10 -4.27 -1.99
C GLU A 91 -9.89 -3.35 -3.18
N GLU A 92 -10.48 -2.14 -3.15
CA GLU A 92 -10.30 -1.18 -4.23
C GLU A 92 -8.85 -0.65 -4.29
N ILE A 93 -8.18 -0.45 -3.16
CA ILE A 93 -6.78 -0.01 -3.15
C ILE A 93 -5.86 -1.11 -3.73
N PHE A 94 -6.06 -2.37 -3.34
CA PHE A 94 -5.28 -3.51 -3.86
C PHE A 94 -5.55 -3.78 -5.35
N GLN A 95 -6.81 -3.85 -5.75
CA GLN A 95 -7.18 -4.13 -7.16
C GLN A 95 -6.74 -3.02 -8.13
N ASN A 96 -6.57 -1.78 -7.66
CA ASN A 96 -6.05 -0.67 -8.46
C ASN A 96 -4.52 -0.51 -8.38
N ASN A 97 -3.78 -1.48 -7.80
CA ASN A 97 -2.33 -1.47 -7.66
C ASN A 97 -1.78 -0.21 -6.96
N LEU A 98 -2.56 0.37 -6.04
CA LEU A 98 -2.12 1.54 -5.27
C LEU A 98 -1.14 1.16 -4.15
N ILE A 99 -1.08 -0.13 -3.81
CA ILE A 99 -0.08 -0.73 -2.92
C ILE A 99 0.71 -1.75 -3.75
N PRO A 100 2.05 -1.70 -3.78
CA PRO A 100 2.88 -2.63 -4.54
C PRO A 100 3.07 -3.96 -3.79
N SER A 101 1.98 -4.64 -3.46
CA SER A 101 1.96 -5.93 -2.78
C SER A 101 1.15 -6.94 -3.58
N ASP A 102 1.56 -8.19 -3.53
CA ASP A 102 0.84 -9.33 -4.09
C ASP A 102 0.74 -10.43 -3.04
N THR A 103 -0.12 -11.41 -3.28
CA THR A 103 -0.32 -12.60 -2.45
C THR A 103 -0.57 -13.80 -3.35
N ASP A 104 -0.54 -15.00 -2.77
CA ASP A 104 -0.90 -16.22 -3.48
C ASP A 104 -2.33 -16.15 -4.07
N PHE A 105 -3.26 -15.41 -3.46
CA PHE A 105 -4.61 -15.21 -3.99
C PHE A 105 -4.61 -14.73 -5.45
N ARG A 106 -3.71 -13.80 -5.81
CA ARG A 106 -3.57 -13.33 -7.19
C ARG A 106 -3.23 -14.46 -8.14
N VAL A 107 -2.38 -15.39 -7.72
CA VAL A 107 -1.94 -16.51 -8.56
C VAL A 107 -3.08 -17.48 -8.83
N PHE A 108 -3.84 -17.83 -7.80
CA PHE A 108 -5.05 -18.65 -7.93
C PHE A 108 -6.09 -18.00 -8.86
N ARG A 109 -6.28 -16.69 -8.73
CA ARG A 109 -7.20 -15.92 -9.56
C ARG A 109 -6.74 -15.84 -11.03
N ASP A 110 -5.53 -15.34 -11.26
CA ASP A 110 -5.07 -14.95 -12.60
C ASP A 110 -4.66 -16.16 -13.45
N PHE A 111 -4.14 -17.22 -12.82
CA PHE A 111 -3.66 -18.42 -13.55
C PHE A 111 -4.57 -19.64 -13.40
N GLY A 112 -5.38 -19.70 -12.34
CA GLY A 112 -6.33 -20.80 -12.11
C GLY A 112 -7.79 -20.45 -12.41
N GLY A 113 -8.13 -19.16 -12.58
CA GLY A 113 -9.53 -18.72 -12.66
C GLY A 113 -10.32 -18.98 -11.37
N VAL A 114 -9.63 -19.20 -10.25
CA VAL A 114 -10.24 -19.56 -8.96
C VAL A 114 -10.75 -18.30 -8.27
N VAL A 115 -11.98 -18.36 -7.76
CA VAL A 115 -12.59 -17.27 -6.97
C VAL A 115 -12.27 -17.47 -5.49
N GLY A 116 -12.36 -16.44 -4.65
CA GLY A 116 -12.13 -16.67 -3.23
C GLY A 116 -12.00 -15.44 -2.36
N TYR A 117 -11.25 -15.62 -1.28
CA TYR A 117 -11.03 -14.66 -0.23
C TYR A 117 -9.53 -14.44 -0.04
N ASP A 118 -9.14 -13.17 0.10
CA ASP A 118 -7.83 -12.78 0.59
C ASP A 118 -7.98 -11.99 1.89
N MET A 119 -7.38 -12.52 2.94
CA MET A 119 -7.54 -12.02 4.31
C MET A 119 -6.18 -11.83 4.95
N ALA A 120 -5.95 -10.68 5.58
CA ALA A 120 -4.66 -10.38 6.19
C ALA A 120 -4.77 -9.82 7.61
N PHE A 121 -3.78 -10.14 8.44
CA PHE A 121 -3.46 -9.33 9.61
C PHE A 121 -2.81 -8.01 9.19
N VAL A 122 -3.20 -6.90 9.80
CA VAL A 122 -2.64 -5.57 9.49
C VAL A 122 -2.10 -4.83 10.70
N ARG A 123 -2.42 -5.29 11.93
CA ARG A 123 -1.96 -4.62 13.14
C ARG A 123 -0.48 -4.93 13.36
N SER A 124 0.25 -3.94 13.90
CA SER A 124 1.68 -4.08 14.21
C SER A 124 2.56 -4.36 12.98
N GLY A 125 2.26 -3.71 11.85
CA GLY A 125 3.01 -3.85 10.59
C GLY A 125 4.50 -3.49 10.66
N TYR A 126 4.97 -2.85 11.72
CA TYR A 126 6.41 -2.61 11.95
C TYR A 126 7.21 -3.90 12.10
N ARG A 127 6.57 -4.98 12.58
CA ARG A 127 7.23 -6.28 12.81
C ARG A 127 7.40 -7.09 11.53
N TYR A 128 6.56 -6.84 10.53
CA TYR A 128 6.54 -7.57 9.27
C TYR A 128 7.90 -7.51 8.54
N HIS A 129 8.44 -8.68 8.17
CA HIS A 129 9.80 -8.86 7.62
C HIS A 129 10.89 -8.17 8.44
N THR A 130 10.89 -8.42 9.75
CA THR A 130 11.97 -7.93 10.63
C THR A 130 12.33 -9.00 11.65
N LYS A 131 13.41 -8.80 12.40
CA LYS A 131 13.77 -9.62 13.57
C LYS A 131 12.68 -9.67 14.66
N TYR A 132 11.68 -8.77 14.61
CA TYR A 132 10.55 -8.74 15.53
C TYR A 132 9.37 -9.61 15.08
N ASP A 133 9.46 -10.26 13.92
CA ASP A 133 8.43 -11.15 13.36
C ASP A 133 8.46 -12.54 14.03
N GLY A 134 8.15 -12.54 15.33
CA GLY A 134 8.24 -13.73 16.18
C GLY A 134 6.90 -14.14 16.77
N PHE A 135 6.77 -15.42 17.14
CA PHE A 135 5.56 -16.02 17.69
C PHE A 135 4.99 -15.25 18.89
N ASP A 136 5.86 -14.82 19.82
CA ASP A 136 5.45 -14.12 21.05
C ASP A 136 4.75 -12.78 20.81
N ASN A 137 4.86 -12.23 19.59
CA ASN A 137 4.29 -10.95 19.22
C ASN A 137 2.89 -11.07 18.59
N ILE A 138 2.39 -12.29 18.38
CA ILE A 138 1.07 -12.54 17.85
C ILE A 138 0.07 -12.63 19.01
N PRO A 139 -0.91 -11.72 19.13
CA PRO A 139 -1.90 -11.79 20.20
C PRO A 139 -2.69 -13.11 20.15
N LEU A 140 -2.88 -13.77 21.29
CA LEU A 140 -3.61 -15.06 21.33
C LEU A 140 -5.02 -14.98 20.72
N GLY A 141 -5.71 -13.86 20.93
CA GLY A 141 -7.03 -13.61 20.34
C GLY A 141 -7.03 -13.58 18.80
N SER A 142 -5.89 -13.30 18.16
CA SER A 142 -5.76 -13.34 16.70
C SER A 142 -5.85 -14.77 16.16
N PHE A 143 -5.23 -15.74 16.83
CA PHE A 143 -5.34 -17.15 16.45
C PHE A 143 -6.77 -17.65 16.56
N GLN A 144 -7.44 -17.33 17.69
CA GLN A 144 -8.82 -17.73 17.92
C GLN A 144 -9.76 -17.09 16.88
N HIS A 145 -9.60 -15.79 16.62
CA HIS A 145 -10.39 -15.07 15.61
C HIS A 145 -10.26 -15.67 14.21
N VAL A 146 -9.04 -16.01 13.77
CA VAL A 146 -8.82 -16.68 12.48
C VAL A 146 -9.40 -18.09 12.50
N GLY A 147 -9.15 -18.86 13.55
CA GLY A 147 -9.66 -20.22 13.70
C GLY A 147 -11.18 -20.29 13.60
N ASP A 148 -11.89 -19.48 14.38
CA ASP A 148 -13.36 -19.42 14.40
C ASP A 148 -13.94 -19.02 13.05
N ASN A 149 -13.39 -17.96 12.44
CA ASN A 149 -13.87 -17.47 11.16
C ASN A 149 -13.60 -18.47 10.03
N VAL A 150 -12.38 -19.00 9.93
CA VAL A 150 -12.00 -19.91 8.84
C VAL A 150 -12.71 -21.25 8.96
N LEU A 151 -12.83 -21.80 10.18
CA LEU A 151 -13.58 -23.03 10.41
C LEU A 151 -15.05 -22.86 10.02
N SER A 152 -15.69 -21.79 10.47
CA SER A 152 -17.08 -21.49 10.12
C SER A 152 -17.25 -21.23 8.63
N LEU A 153 -16.30 -20.51 8.01
CA LEU A 153 -16.33 -20.20 6.57
C LEU A 153 -16.25 -21.49 5.75
N ILE A 154 -15.32 -22.39 6.06
CA ILE A 154 -15.19 -23.68 5.38
C ILE A 154 -16.48 -24.49 5.50
N LYS A 155 -17.07 -24.60 6.70
CA LYS A 155 -18.36 -25.28 6.88
C LYS A 155 -19.49 -24.64 6.07
N ASN A 156 -19.49 -23.32 5.92
CA ASN A 156 -20.48 -22.58 5.11
C ASN A 156 -20.29 -22.76 3.59
N LEU A 157 -19.08 -23.11 3.14
CA LEU A 157 -18.70 -23.28 1.75
C LEU A 157 -18.84 -24.74 1.28
N VAL A 158 -18.41 -25.69 2.10
CA VAL A 158 -18.25 -27.10 1.70
C VAL A 158 -19.56 -27.79 1.31
N ASN A 159 -20.70 -27.27 1.77
CA ASN A 159 -22.05 -27.79 1.48
C ASN A 159 -22.90 -26.76 0.72
N THR A 160 -22.27 -25.93 -0.12
CA THR A 160 -22.95 -24.85 -0.84
C THR A 160 -23.05 -25.17 -2.33
N THR A 161 -24.25 -25.05 -2.88
CA THR A 161 -24.52 -25.32 -4.30
C THR A 161 -23.94 -24.27 -5.24
N GLU A 162 -23.59 -23.08 -4.73
CA GLU A 162 -22.97 -22.01 -5.52
C GLU A 162 -21.59 -22.41 -6.08
N ILE A 163 -20.89 -23.36 -5.45
CA ILE A 163 -19.60 -23.88 -5.95
C ILE A 163 -19.79 -24.71 -7.22
N ASP A 164 -20.91 -25.43 -7.35
CA ASP A 164 -21.23 -26.24 -8.53
C ASP A 164 -21.48 -25.39 -9.77
N ASN A 165 -21.91 -24.14 -9.58
CA ASN A 165 -22.25 -23.23 -10.66
C ASN A 165 -21.65 -21.83 -10.46
N LEU A 166 -20.33 -21.74 -10.63
CA LEU A 166 -19.60 -20.47 -10.65
C LEU A 166 -19.95 -19.59 -11.86
N GLU A 167 -20.60 -20.13 -12.89
CA GLU A 167 -21.07 -19.37 -14.06
C GLU A 167 -22.33 -18.54 -13.77
N SER A 168 -22.75 -18.46 -12.50
CA SER A 168 -23.88 -17.61 -12.09
C SER A 168 -23.76 -16.21 -12.72
N GLN A 169 -24.86 -15.74 -13.32
CA GLN A 169 -24.88 -14.47 -14.05
C GLN A 169 -24.76 -13.24 -13.14
N ASP A 170 -24.88 -13.43 -11.82
CA ASP A 170 -24.86 -12.31 -10.87
C ASP A 170 -23.42 -11.92 -10.51
N GLN A 171 -22.83 -11.07 -11.35
CA GLN A 171 -21.54 -10.43 -11.09
C GLN A 171 -21.69 -9.07 -10.39
N THR A 172 -22.82 -8.84 -9.71
CA THR A 172 -23.12 -7.54 -9.07
C THR A 172 -22.12 -7.24 -7.97
N LYS A 173 -21.29 -6.20 -8.15
CA LYS A 173 -20.35 -5.78 -7.11
C LYS A 173 -21.06 -5.53 -5.77
N VAL A 174 -20.39 -5.85 -4.67
CA VAL A 174 -20.90 -5.65 -3.31
C VAL A 174 -20.07 -4.63 -2.55
N VAL A 175 -20.75 -3.80 -1.76
CA VAL A 175 -20.14 -2.90 -0.78
C VAL A 175 -20.16 -3.62 0.56
N TYR A 176 -19.01 -3.69 1.20
CA TYR A 176 -18.89 -4.23 2.54
C TYR A 176 -17.87 -3.49 3.39
N TYR A 177 -18.17 -3.33 4.67
CA TYR A 177 -17.26 -2.69 5.62
C TYR A 177 -17.61 -3.10 7.04
N ASP A 178 -16.59 -3.13 7.88
CA ASP A 178 -16.72 -3.36 9.31
C ASP A 178 -17.14 -2.05 10.01
N PHE A 179 -18.18 -2.14 10.84
CA PHE A 179 -18.73 -1.03 11.59
C PHE A 179 -18.30 -1.16 13.06
N PHE A 180 -17.36 -0.31 13.48
CA PHE A 180 -16.78 -0.25 14.84
C PHE A 180 -16.09 -1.53 15.34
N GLY A 181 -15.80 -2.50 14.48
CA GLY A 181 -15.33 -3.81 14.91
C GLY A 181 -16.44 -4.64 15.57
N LEU A 182 -17.71 -4.28 15.40
CA LEU A 182 -18.82 -4.98 16.04
C LEU A 182 -19.49 -5.96 15.08
N PHE A 183 -19.74 -5.52 13.84
CA PHE A 183 -20.37 -6.33 12.80
C PHE A 183 -19.99 -5.80 11.41
N MET A 184 -20.18 -6.64 10.40
CA MET A 184 -19.92 -6.30 9.01
C MET A 184 -21.23 -5.95 8.30
N ILE A 185 -21.26 -4.81 7.61
CA ILE A 185 -22.38 -4.40 6.76
C ILE A 185 -22.08 -4.88 5.34
N VAL A 186 -23.08 -5.46 4.66
CA VAL A 186 -22.97 -5.96 3.28
C VAL A 186 -24.23 -5.61 2.49
N TYR A 187 -24.07 -5.02 1.30
CA TYR A 187 -25.16 -4.77 0.36
C TYR A 187 -24.64 -4.67 -1.08
N THR A 188 -25.53 -4.82 -2.06
CA THR A 188 -25.15 -4.75 -3.49
C THR A 188 -24.85 -3.32 -3.93
N ILE A 189 -24.10 -3.16 -5.03
CA ILE A 189 -23.82 -1.85 -5.63
C ILE A 189 -25.10 -1.13 -6.07
N ASN A 190 -26.16 -1.87 -6.42
CA ASN A 190 -27.45 -1.28 -6.76
C ASN A 190 -28.11 -0.62 -5.54
N VAL A 191 -28.06 -1.30 -4.38
CA VAL A 191 -28.50 -0.71 -3.10
C VAL A 191 -27.61 0.48 -2.73
N ALA A 192 -26.29 0.37 -2.92
CA ALA A 192 -25.36 1.48 -2.69
C ALA A 192 -25.72 2.70 -3.53
N THR A 193 -25.98 2.49 -4.82
CA THR A 193 -26.37 3.53 -5.78
C THR A 193 -27.69 4.19 -5.38
N LEU A 194 -28.69 3.39 -4.99
CA LEU A 194 -29.96 3.91 -4.48
C LEU A 194 -29.73 4.76 -3.23
N LEU A 195 -29.02 4.24 -2.22
CA LEU A 195 -28.73 4.95 -0.98
C LEU A 195 -27.96 6.25 -1.22
N ASN A 196 -26.96 6.23 -2.10
CA ASN A 196 -26.14 7.40 -2.43
C ASN A 196 -26.96 8.48 -3.15
N TYR A 197 -27.74 8.12 -4.18
CA TYR A 197 -28.59 9.08 -4.89
C TYR A 197 -29.76 9.57 -4.04
N SER A 198 -30.36 8.72 -3.19
CA SER A 198 -31.36 9.16 -2.21
C SER A 198 -30.76 10.12 -1.18
N THR A 199 -29.54 9.86 -0.70
CA THR A 199 -28.81 10.77 0.20
C THR A 199 -28.50 12.10 -0.49
N ALA A 200 -28.06 12.08 -1.74
CA ALA A 200 -27.81 13.27 -2.55
C ALA A 200 -29.09 14.09 -2.76
N LEU A 201 -30.20 13.44 -3.11
CA LEU A 201 -31.50 14.08 -3.26
C LEU A 201 -31.99 14.69 -1.94
N LEU A 202 -31.88 13.95 -0.83
CA LEU A 202 -32.23 14.46 0.50
C LEU A 202 -31.39 15.69 0.87
N CYS A 203 -30.08 15.65 0.61
CA CYS A 203 -29.19 16.79 0.82
C CYS A 203 -29.66 18.03 0.05
N VAL A 204 -30.03 17.87 -1.21
CA VAL A 204 -30.54 18.96 -2.06
C VAL A 204 -31.87 19.50 -1.53
N ILE A 205 -32.84 18.63 -1.22
CA ILE A 205 -34.15 19.01 -0.67
C ILE A 205 -33.99 19.78 0.65
N VAL A 206 -33.18 19.26 1.56
CA VAL A 206 -32.94 19.87 2.88
C VAL A 206 -32.19 21.19 2.75
N ALA A 207 -31.23 21.31 1.81
CA ALA A 207 -30.55 22.57 1.54
C ALA A 207 -31.52 23.63 0.99
N PHE A 208 -32.36 23.29 0.00
CA PHE A 208 -33.38 24.21 -0.50
C PHE A 208 -34.36 24.61 0.61
N ARG A 209 -34.84 23.65 1.40
CA ARG A 209 -35.73 23.92 2.52
C ARG A 209 -35.07 24.85 3.55
N CYS A 210 -33.81 24.60 3.90
CA CYS A 210 -33.01 25.47 4.75
C CYS A 210 -32.99 26.91 4.20
N PHE A 211 -32.58 27.08 2.95
CA PHE A 211 -32.51 28.39 2.29
C PHE A 211 -33.85 29.13 2.35
N PHE A 212 -34.96 28.48 1.98
CA PHE A 212 -36.29 29.07 2.04
C PHE A 212 -36.74 29.42 3.47
N THR A 213 -36.53 28.52 4.44
CA THR A 213 -36.94 28.75 5.85
C THR A 213 -36.15 29.88 6.54
N LEU A 214 -34.94 30.17 6.03
CA LEU A 214 -34.08 31.25 6.49
C LEU A 214 -34.21 32.52 5.63
N GLY A 215 -35.20 32.58 4.74
CA GLY A 215 -35.56 33.80 3.99
C GLY A 215 -34.77 34.03 2.70
N LEU A 216 -33.95 33.09 2.24
CA LEU A 216 -33.29 33.16 0.94
C LEU A 216 -34.29 32.79 -0.16
N ARG A 217 -34.53 33.70 -1.11
CA ARG A 217 -35.47 33.54 -2.24
C ARG A 217 -34.78 33.16 -3.55
N LEU A 218 -33.48 32.86 -3.51
CA LEU A 218 -32.66 32.47 -4.67
C LEU A 218 -32.64 33.52 -5.79
N ASN A 219 -32.75 34.80 -5.42
CA ASN A 219 -32.46 35.90 -6.34
C ASN A 219 -30.93 35.98 -6.59
N LYS A 220 -30.50 36.87 -7.50
CA LYS A 220 -29.08 37.03 -7.86
C LYS A 220 -28.18 37.28 -6.64
N GLU A 221 -28.64 38.07 -5.67
CA GLU A 221 -27.89 38.38 -4.45
C GLU A 221 -27.74 37.17 -3.53
N ASP A 222 -28.82 36.41 -3.32
CA ASP A 222 -28.81 35.19 -2.50
C ASP A 222 -27.95 34.10 -3.12
N LEU A 223 -27.98 33.94 -4.45
CA LEU A 223 -27.12 33.01 -5.18
C LEU A 223 -25.65 33.41 -5.06
N LEU A 224 -25.34 34.71 -5.17
CA LEU A 224 -23.99 35.23 -4.97
C LEU A 224 -23.51 34.99 -3.53
N TYR A 225 -24.36 35.20 -2.53
CA TYR A 225 -24.06 34.92 -1.13
C TYR A 225 -23.77 33.43 -0.87
N ILE A 226 -24.60 32.53 -1.40
CA ILE A 226 -24.37 31.08 -1.32
C ILE A 226 -23.06 30.70 -2.03
N LEU A 227 -22.79 31.28 -3.20
CA LEU A 227 -21.57 31.05 -3.96
C LEU A 227 -20.33 31.49 -3.17
N ILE A 228 -20.32 32.71 -2.63
CA ILE A 228 -19.22 33.21 -1.79
C ILE A 228 -19.00 32.32 -0.57
N THR A 229 -20.09 31.89 0.09
CA THR A 229 -20.02 30.97 1.23
C THR A 229 -19.37 29.63 0.84
N LYS A 230 -19.78 29.03 -0.28
CA LYS A 230 -19.18 27.79 -0.80
C LYS A 230 -17.71 27.98 -1.16
N MET A 231 -17.38 29.08 -1.84
CA MET A 231 -16.01 29.40 -2.22
C MET A 231 -15.11 29.59 -1.00
N GLY A 232 -15.60 30.22 0.08
CA GLY A 232 -14.86 30.31 1.34
C GLY A 232 -14.48 28.94 1.92
N ILE A 233 -15.43 27.98 1.91
CA ILE A 233 -15.17 26.59 2.36
C ILE A 233 -14.12 25.92 1.45
N ILE A 234 -14.29 26.00 0.13
CA ILE A 234 -13.39 25.39 -0.86
C ILE A 234 -11.98 25.98 -0.74
N VAL A 235 -11.85 27.30 -0.59
CA VAL A 235 -10.56 27.96 -0.38
C VAL A 235 -9.89 27.47 0.90
N GLY A 236 -10.65 27.27 1.98
CA GLY A 236 -10.13 26.64 3.21
C GLY A 236 -9.52 25.27 2.96
N TRP A 237 -10.19 24.41 2.18
CA TRP A 237 -9.69 23.08 1.83
C TRP A 237 -8.49 23.15 0.89
N LEU A 238 -8.47 24.06 -0.08
CA LEU A 238 -7.32 24.28 -0.98
C LEU A 238 -6.08 24.77 -0.22
N LEU A 239 -6.25 25.65 0.77
CA LEU A 239 -5.14 26.07 1.64
C LEU A 239 -4.66 24.92 2.52
N ALA A 240 -5.56 24.06 3.01
CA ALA A 240 -5.17 22.86 3.76
C ALA A 240 -4.39 21.86 2.89
N ILE A 241 -4.77 21.68 1.62
CA ILE A 241 -3.99 20.92 0.63
C ILE A 241 -2.59 21.54 0.45
N GLY A 242 -2.53 22.84 0.18
CA GLY A 242 -1.27 23.56 -0.02
C GLY A 242 -0.35 23.46 1.20
N PHE A 243 -0.89 23.64 2.41
CA PHE A 243 -0.15 23.47 3.65
C PHE A 243 0.42 22.06 3.81
N THR A 244 -0.39 21.03 3.55
CA THR A 244 0.04 19.62 3.67
C THR A 244 1.23 19.33 2.75
N VAL A 245 1.17 19.81 1.50
CA VAL A 245 2.26 19.65 0.53
C VAL A 245 3.51 20.42 0.97
N ILE A 246 3.35 21.69 1.36
CA ILE A 246 4.46 22.54 1.80
C ILE A 246 5.15 21.95 3.02
N LEU A 247 4.39 21.52 4.03
CA LEU A 247 4.94 20.90 5.23
C LEU A 247 5.68 19.60 4.91
N GLY A 248 5.12 18.74 4.05
CA GLY A 248 5.76 17.49 3.68
C GLY A 248 7.06 17.67 2.89
N ILE A 249 7.14 18.70 2.03
CA ILE A 249 8.38 19.08 1.34
C ILE A 249 9.38 19.70 2.32
N LEU A 250 8.90 20.55 3.25
CA LEU A 250 9.74 21.22 4.23
C LEU A 250 10.41 20.21 5.18
N LEU A 251 9.64 19.28 5.75
CA LEU A 251 10.18 18.24 6.65
C LEU A 251 11.21 17.36 5.93
N ASP A 252 10.97 17.05 4.65
CA ASP A 252 11.90 16.29 3.82
C ASP A 252 13.17 17.06 3.50
N TYR A 253 13.07 18.34 3.16
CA TYR A 253 14.23 19.21 2.96
C TYR A 253 15.06 19.38 4.23
N LEU A 254 14.42 19.52 5.39
CA LEU A 254 15.11 19.61 6.68
C LEU A 254 15.64 18.25 7.17
N GLY A 255 15.22 17.14 6.53
CA GLY A 255 15.59 15.79 6.90
C GLY A 255 14.97 15.32 8.22
N TYR A 256 13.76 15.76 8.54
CA TYR A 256 12.95 15.30 9.67
C TYR A 256 11.73 14.49 9.20
N THR A 257 11.82 13.91 8.01
CA THR A 257 10.81 13.01 7.45
C THR A 257 10.53 11.85 8.38
N MET A 258 9.26 11.47 8.49
CA MET A 258 8.74 10.36 9.27
C MET A 258 8.83 10.58 10.78
N SER A 259 8.87 11.82 11.26
CA SER A 259 8.89 12.11 12.71
C SER A 259 7.72 11.48 13.50
N TRP A 260 6.62 11.16 12.83
CA TRP A 260 5.46 10.44 13.37
C TRP A 260 5.55 8.89 13.29
N TYR A 261 6.58 8.31 12.66
CA TYR A 261 6.63 6.88 12.37
C TYR A 261 6.63 6.02 13.62
N ARG A 262 7.46 6.33 14.63
CA ARG A 262 7.36 5.69 15.96
C ARG A 262 6.17 6.20 16.77
N ASN A 263 5.85 7.49 16.64
CA ASN A 263 4.86 8.20 17.45
C ASN A 263 3.70 8.74 16.59
N PRO A 264 2.76 7.89 16.12
CA PRO A 264 1.71 8.31 15.19
C PRO A 264 0.83 9.46 15.67
N TRP A 265 0.72 9.65 16.99
CA TRP A 265 -0.06 10.75 17.58
C TRP A 265 0.51 12.14 17.21
N ILE A 266 1.76 12.25 16.77
CA ILE A 266 2.35 13.50 16.25
C ILE A 266 1.60 14.00 15.00
N ILE A 267 1.02 13.10 14.20
CA ILE A 267 0.20 13.44 13.02
C ILE A 267 -0.96 14.37 13.39
N LEU A 268 -1.52 14.21 14.59
CA LEU A 268 -2.62 15.05 15.06
C LEU A 268 -2.22 16.52 15.08
N GLY A 269 -1.08 16.85 15.69
CA GLY A 269 -0.63 18.24 15.77
C GLY A 269 0.04 18.75 14.50
N LEU A 270 0.73 17.90 13.74
CA LEU A 270 1.41 18.30 12.50
C LEU A 270 0.45 18.51 11.32
N TYR A 271 -0.58 17.68 11.21
CA TYR A 271 -1.49 17.69 10.06
C TYR A 271 -2.92 18.04 10.47
N VAL A 272 -3.54 17.30 11.38
CA VAL A 272 -4.98 17.45 11.69
C VAL A 272 -5.29 18.86 12.21
N VAL A 273 -4.55 19.31 13.24
CA VAL A 273 -4.72 20.62 13.88
C VAL A 273 -4.59 21.80 12.89
N PRO A 274 -3.52 21.93 12.08
CA PRO A 274 -3.41 23.03 11.13
C PRO A 274 -4.42 22.94 9.99
N ILE A 275 -4.81 21.73 9.53
CA ILE A 275 -5.91 21.58 8.57
C ILE A 275 -7.20 22.20 9.12
N TRP A 276 -7.56 21.88 10.36
CA TRP A 276 -8.75 22.44 11.02
C TRP A 276 -8.62 23.95 11.24
N GLY A 277 -7.43 24.40 11.67
CA GLY A 277 -7.11 25.80 11.87
C GLY A 277 -7.24 26.64 10.61
N LEU A 278 -6.71 26.17 9.48
CA LEU A 278 -6.82 26.83 8.18
C LEU A 278 -8.27 26.90 7.70
N CYS A 279 -9.01 25.79 7.79
CA CYS A 279 -10.43 25.77 7.43
C CYS A 279 -11.24 26.76 8.29
N CYS A 280 -10.99 26.79 9.60
CA CYS A 280 -11.62 27.77 10.50
C CYS A 280 -11.21 29.20 10.19
N GLY A 281 -9.91 29.46 9.97
CA GLY A 281 -9.36 30.78 9.68
C GLY A 281 -9.97 31.41 8.43
N VAL A 282 -10.10 30.64 7.34
CA VAL A 282 -10.77 31.12 6.12
C VAL A 282 -12.23 31.41 6.37
N ILE A 283 -12.97 30.57 7.10
CA ILE A 283 -14.36 30.88 7.45
C ILE A 283 -14.45 32.17 8.27
N ILE A 284 -13.60 32.37 9.29
CA ILE A 284 -13.58 33.61 10.09
C ILE A 284 -13.41 34.85 9.21
N ILE A 285 -12.52 34.79 8.22
CA ILE A 285 -12.29 35.89 7.27
C ILE A 285 -13.48 36.05 6.32
N ALA A 286 -13.93 34.96 5.70
CA ALA A 286 -15.03 34.96 4.74
C ALA A 286 -16.32 35.52 5.36
N ASN A 287 -16.58 35.23 6.63
CA ASN A 287 -17.76 35.73 7.34
C ASN A 287 -17.79 37.25 7.47
N LYS A 288 -16.64 37.94 7.44
CA LYS A 288 -16.62 39.42 7.45
C LYS A 288 -17.22 40.03 6.18
N TYR A 289 -17.16 39.30 5.06
CA TYR A 289 -17.56 39.77 3.74
C TYR A 289 -18.81 39.09 3.20
N SER A 290 -19.11 37.89 3.69
CA SER A 290 -20.25 37.09 3.25
C SER A 290 -21.51 37.35 4.08
N PHE A 291 -21.43 38.03 5.22
CA PHE A 291 -22.59 38.18 6.11
C PHE A 291 -23.63 39.13 5.53
N LYS A 292 -24.86 38.65 5.32
CA LYS A 292 -26.01 39.48 4.95
C LYS A 292 -26.54 40.15 6.22
N GLU A 293 -26.52 41.49 6.30
CA GLU A 293 -26.83 42.26 7.52
C GLU A 293 -28.15 41.87 8.21
N ASN A 294 -29.14 41.40 7.45
CA ASN A 294 -30.46 41.03 7.97
C ASN A 294 -30.56 39.59 8.52
N ASN A 295 -29.54 38.74 8.36
CA ASN A 295 -29.58 37.34 8.82
C ASN A 295 -28.94 37.18 10.20
N SER A 296 -29.49 36.31 11.05
CA SER A 296 -28.83 35.99 12.33
C SER A 296 -27.56 35.17 12.10
N ILE A 297 -26.58 35.27 13.01
CA ILE A 297 -25.35 34.45 12.98
C ILE A 297 -25.71 32.96 12.92
N ALA A 298 -26.71 32.53 13.69
CA ALA A 298 -27.19 31.15 13.68
C ALA A 298 -27.80 30.72 12.33
N ALA A 299 -28.50 31.62 11.63
CA ALA A 299 -28.99 31.34 10.28
C ALA A 299 -27.82 31.22 9.28
N HIS A 300 -26.83 32.11 9.36
CA HIS A 300 -25.63 32.03 8.53
C HIS A 300 -24.88 30.70 8.72
N THR A 301 -24.72 30.22 9.95
CA THR A 301 -24.10 28.92 10.23
C THR A 301 -24.87 27.75 9.60
N GLN A 302 -26.20 27.77 9.65
CA GLN A 302 -27.04 26.73 9.04
C GLN A 302 -26.93 26.74 7.51
N VAL A 303 -26.79 27.92 6.89
CA VAL A 303 -26.48 28.06 5.45
C VAL A 303 -25.11 27.46 5.14
N GLN A 304 -24.07 27.75 5.95
CA GLN A 304 -22.74 27.16 5.78
C GLN A 304 -22.75 25.64 5.87
N LEU A 305 -23.44 25.06 6.85
CA LEU A 305 -23.60 23.61 6.97
C LEU A 305 -24.33 23.00 5.76
N SER A 306 -25.31 23.73 5.20
CA SER A 306 -25.97 23.34 3.95
C SER A 306 -25.01 23.37 2.76
N CYS A 307 -24.16 24.39 2.67
CA CYS A 307 -23.11 24.49 1.66
C CYS A 307 -22.09 23.34 1.77
N VAL A 308 -21.65 22.98 2.98
CA VAL A 308 -20.75 21.84 3.21
C VAL A 308 -21.39 20.55 2.68
N ARG A 309 -22.65 20.27 3.03
CA ARG A 309 -23.37 19.08 2.53
C ARG A 309 -23.43 19.07 0.99
N LEU A 310 -23.77 20.19 0.37
CA LEU A 310 -23.83 20.32 -1.10
C LEU A 310 -22.47 20.12 -1.76
N ILE A 311 -21.38 20.57 -1.14
CA ILE A 311 -20.03 20.35 -1.67
C ILE A 311 -19.67 18.86 -1.64
N TRP A 312 -19.90 18.17 -0.52
CA TRP A 312 -19.64 16.72 -0.40
C TRP A 312 -20.60 15.85 -1.21
N CYS A 313 -21.79 16.36 -1.54
CA CYS A 313 -22.73 15.68 -2.42
C CYS A 313 -22.12 15.45 -3.82
N VAL A 314 -21.23 16.33 -4.28
CA VAL A 314 -20.59 16.22 -5.60
C VAL A 314 -19.68 14.98 -5.69
N PRO A 315 -18.65 14.79 -4.84
CA PRO A 315 -17.82 13.58 -4.89
C PRO A 315 -18.61 12.30 -4.57
N LEU A 316 -19.69 12.37 -3.78
CA LEU A 316 -20.58 11.22 -3.58
C LEU A 316 -21.27 10.79 -4.88
N VAL A 317 -21.85 11.75 -5.62
CA VAL A 317 -22.52 11.49 -6.91
C VAL A 317 -21.51 11.02 -7.96
N ILE A 318 -20.35 11.67 -8.05
CA ILE A 318 -19.27 11.27 -8.96
C ILE A 318 -18.79 9.85 -8.63
N GLY A 319 -18.50 9.55 -7.37
CA GLY A 319 -18.07 8.21 -6.95
C GLY A 319 -19.11 7.14 -7.25
N THR A 320 -20.39 7.45 -7.04
CA THR A 320 -21.51 6.56 -7.38
C THR A 320 -21.59 6.32 -8.89
N PHE A 321 -21.46 7.36 -9.71
CA PHE A 321 -21.47 7.25 -11.17
C PHE A 321 -20.34 6.34 -11.69
N PHE A 322 -19.17 6.41 -11.07
CA PHE A 322 -18.02 5.54 -11.39
C PHE A 322 -18.03 4.19 -10.65
N ASN A 323 -19.11 3.85 -9.93
CA ASN A 323 -19.22 2.61 -9.13
C ASN A 323 -18.10 2.42 -8.10
N ILE A 324 -17.60 3.50 -7.49
CA ILE A 324 -16.63 3.47 -6.39
C ILE A 324 -17.33 3.02 -5.11
N ARG A 325 -16.97 1.84 -4.59
CA ARG A 325 -17.60 1.23 -3.42
C ARG A 325 -17.19 1.92 -2.12
N ALA A 326 -15.99 2.50 -2.07
CA ALA A 326 -15.52 3.31 -0.95
C ALA A 326 -16.35 4.60 -0.71
N SER A 327 -17.27 4.98 -1.60
CA SER A 327 -18.14 6.15 -1.43
C SER A 327 -19.03 6.10 -0.18
N HIS A 328 -19.22 4.93 0.45
CA HIS A 328 -19.91 4.80 1.74
C HIS A 328 -19.27 5.65 2.86
N ILE A 329 -17.95 5.87 2.81
CA ILE A 329 -17.22 6.72 3.76
C ILE A 329 -17.74 8.17 3.73
N ILE A 330 -18.11 8.67 2.54
CA ILE A 330 -18.71 10.00 2.37
C ILE A 330 -20.23 9.95 2.65
N GLN A 331 -20.90 8.88 2.23
CA GLN A 331 -22.35 8.76 2.38
C GLN A 331 -22.80 8.78 3.84
N ILE A 332 -22.12 8.07 4.74
CA ILE A 332 -22.49 7.94 6.16
C ILE A 332 -22.59 9.30 6.87
N PRO A 333 -21.56 10.17 6.89
CA PRO A 333 -21.70 11.49 7.50
C PRO A 333 -22.76 12.36 6.79
N LEU A 334 -22.92 12.22 5.48
CA LEU A 334 -23.88 13.00 4.71
C LEU A 334 -25.32 12.65 5.04
N VAL A 335 -25.66 11.36 5.15
CA VAL A 335 -27.03 10.92 5.43
C VAL A 335 -27.45 11.29 6.84
N PHE A 336 -26.59 11.08 7.83
CA PHE A 336 -26.86 11.48 9.22
C PHE A 336 -27.07 12.99 9.32
N ASN A 337 -26.20 13.78 8.70
CA ASN A 337 -26.33 15.23 8.73
C ASN A 337 -27.55 15.72 7.95
N SER A 338 -27.93 15.08 6.84
CA SER A 338 -29.10 15.47 6.06
C SER A 338 -30.41 15.12 6.78
N LEU A 339 -30.47 13.94 7.43
CA LEU A 339 -31.64 13.52 8.22
C LEU A 339 -31.89 14.45 9.41
N VAL A 340 -30.86 14.82 10.18
CA VAL A 340 -31.06 15.73 11.31
C VAL A 340 -31.53 17.12 10.86
N PHE A 341 -30.98 17.63 9.75
CA PHE A 341 -31.39 18.92 9.22
C PHE A 341 -32.79 18.87 8.59
N ALA A 342 -33.21 17.72 8.05
CA ALA A 342 -34.61 17.51 7.69
C ALA A 342 -35.51 17.68 8.94
N VAL A 343 -35.20 16.98 10.04
CA VAL A 343 -35.96 17.12 11.30
C VAL A 343 -35.98 18.57 11.77
N ILE A 344 -34.84 19.25 11.77
CA ILE A 344 -34.73 20.65 12.21
C ILE A 344 -35.64 21.56 11.39
N HIS A 345 -35.56 21.53 10.05
CA HIS A 345 -36.27 22.49 9.19
C HIS A 345 -37.74 22.15 8.95
N PHE A 346 -38.11 20.87 8.93
CA PHE A 346 -39.52 20.47 8.80
C PHE A 346 -40.28 20.62 10.11
N SER A 347 -39.63 20.44 11.26
CA SER A 347 -40.24 20.61 12.59
C SER A 347 -40.15 22.04 13.13
N LYS A 348 -39.65 23.00 12.32
CA LYS A 348 -39.49 24.42 12.69
C LYS A 348 -38.52 24.66 13.87
N LEU A 349 -37.59 23.76 14.14
CA LEU A 349 -36.62 23.86 15.24
C LEU A 349 -35.43 24.76 14.92
N GLN A 350 -35.26 25.19 13.65
CA GLN A 350 -34.15 26.06 13.20
C GLN A 350 -34.06 27.40 13.95
N TYR A 351 -35.17 27.87 14.52
CA TYR A 351 -35.25 29.15 15.24
C TYR A 351 -34.71 29.05 16.68
N SER A 352 -34.63 27.84 17.24
CA SER A 352 -34.06 27.62 18.57
C SER A 352 -32.59 27.24 18.47
N VAL A 353 -31.70 28.22 18.72
CA VAL A 353 -30.24 28.07 18.54
C VAL A 353 -29.68 26.86 19.29
N ARG A 354 -30.05 26.69 20.57
CA ARG A 354 -29.57 25.57 21.39
C ARG A 354 -30.09 24.22 20.89
N THR A 355 -31.33 24.17 20.42
CA THR A 355 -31.98 22.92 20.02
C THR A 355 -31.36 22.37 18.75
N TRP A 356 -31.23 23.19 17.69
CA TRP A 356 -30.64 22.70 16.44
C TRP A 356 -29.15 22.37 16.61
N GLN A 357 -28.41 23.12 17.44
CA GLN A 357 -27.01 22.83 17.76
C GLN A 357 -26.87 21.47 18.46
N PHE A 358 -27.68 21.24 19.49
CA PHE A 358 -27.68 19.98 20.22
C PHE A 358 -28.00 18.80 19.30
N LEU A 359 -29.05 18.94 18.48
CA LEU A 359 -29.43 17.92 17.49
C LEU A 359 -28.31 17.66 16.48
N HIS A 360 -27.68 18.70 15.93
CA HIS A 360 -26.53 18.56 15.03
C HIS A 360 -25.39 17.80 15.71
N LEU A 361 -24.96 18.22 16.89
CA LEU A 361 -23.83 17.63 17.61
C LEU A 361 -24.07 16.16 18.01
N ILE A 362 -25.27 15.81 18.47
CA ILE A 362 -25.57 14.42 18.83
C ILE A 362 -25.65 13.54 17.58
N SER A 363 -26.21 14.06 16.48
CA SER A 363 -26.32 13.32 15.22
C SER A 363 -24.96 13.06 14.54
N THR A 364 -23.96 13.92 14.79
CA THR A 364 -22.62 13.75 14.20
C THR A 364 -21.74 12.80 15.01
N LEU A 365 -22.13 12.38 16.22
CA LEU A 365 -21.32 11.51 17.06
C LEU A 365 -21.02 10.17 16.37
N ILE A 366 -22.05 9.46 15.89
CA ILE A 366 -21.91 8.17 15.21
C ILE A 366 -21.02 8.28 13.95
N PRO A 367 -21.31 9.15 12.97
CA PRO A 367 -20.48 9.23 11.76
C PRO A 367 -19.05 9.69 12.07
N VAL A 368 -18.83 10.57 13.06
CA VAL A 368 -17.47 11.00 13.43
C VAL A 368 -16.70 9.86 14.08
N CYS A 369 -17.30 9.12 15.02
CA CYS A 369 -16.67 7.93 15.58
C CYS A 369 -16.35 6.91 14.48
N TYR A 370 -17.25 6.71 13.51
CA TYR A 370 -17.03 5.78 12.41
C TYR A 370 -15.84 6.21 11.54
N LEU A 371 -15.78 7.50 11.17
CA LEU A 371 -14.65 8.05 10.43
C LEU A 371 -13.34 7.96 11.21
N MET A 372 -13.35 8.20 12.51
CA MET A 372 -12.18 8.02 13.37
C MET A 372 -11.72 6.56 13.41
N TYR A 373 -12.64 5.61 13.53
CA TYR A 373 -12.35 4.18 13.48
C TYR A 373 -11.71 3.78 12.13
N THR A 374 -12.31 4.18 11.02
CA THR A 374 -11.76 3.96 9.67
C THR A 374 -10.39 4.62 9.50
N SER A 375 -10.20 5.82 10.07
CA SER A 375 -8.92 6.53 10.06
C SER A 375 -7.83 5.74 10.78
N VAL A 376 -8.15 5.17 11.95
CA VAL A 376 -7.21 4.36 12.73
C VAL A 376 -6.82 3.10 11.97
N ILE A 377 -7.77 2.39 11.35
CA ILE A 377 -7.45 1.21 10.52
C ILE A 377 -6.53 1.59 9.36
N LEU A 378 -6.89 2.64 8.62
CA LEU A 378 -6.08 3.10 7.48
C LEU A 378 -4.67 3.48 7.92
N MET A 379 -4.52 4.25 8.99
CA MET A 379 -3.21 4.69 9.49
C MET A 379 -2.39 3.53 10.07
N THR A 380 -3.03 2.55 10.71
CA THR A 380 -2.36 1.33 11.21
C THR A 380 -1.67 0.57 10.07
N PHE A 381 -2.26 0.59 8.88
CA PHE A 381 -1.71 -0.05 7.69
C PHE A 381 -0.71 0.86 6.94
N VAL A 382 -1.06 2.12 6.72
CA VAL A 382 -0.29 3.08 5.91
C VAL A 382 1.06 3.42 6.55
N ILE A 383 1.09 3.68 7.86
CA ILE A 383 2.30 4.18 8.55
C ILE A 383 3.46 3.18 8.47
N PRO A 384 3.31 1.87 8.79
CA PRO A 384 4.42 0.92 8.66
C PRO A 384 4.91 0.73 7.23
N ILE A 385 4.03 0.84 6.23
CA ILE A 385 4.38 0.66 4.81
C ILE A 385 5.32 1.77 4.34
N THR A 386 5.17 3.00 4.83
CA THR A 386 6.08 4.09 4.42
C THR A 386 7.53 3.87 4.83
N GLY A 387 7.80 2.98 5.80
CA GLY A 387 9.16 2.54 6.15
C GLY A 387 9.76 1.50 5.19
N ARG A 388 9.04 1.11 4.13
CA ARG A 388 9.49 0.12 3.14
C ARG A 388 8.98 0.34 1.71
N PHE A 389 8.36 1.49 1.43
CA PHE A 389 7.81 1.81 0.11
C PHE A 389 8.81 2.43 -0.88
N GLY A 390 10.07 2.66 -0.44
CA GLY A 390 11.20 3.14 -1.24
C GLY A 390 11.68 4.55 -0.87
N SER A 391 13.00 4.76 -0.95
CA SER A 391 13.66 6.06 -0.70
C SER A 391 13.35 7.13 -1.76
N ASN A 392 12.82 6.74 -2.92
CA ASN A 392 12.46 7.64 -4.02
C ASN A 392 11.19 8.45 -3.75
N LYS A 393 10.23 7.90 -2.99
CA LYS A 393 8.95 8.52 -2.65
C LYS A 393 9.05 9.34 -1.35
N ASN A 394 8.18 10.32 -1.16
CA ASN A 394 8.13 11.13 0.07
C ASN A 394 6.97 10.65 0.97
N PRO A 395 7.26 10.02 2.14
CA PRO A 395 6.26 9.54 3.11
C PRO A 395 5.30 10.62 3.59
N GLU A 396 5.79 11.84 3.76
CA GLU A 396 5.01 12.96 4.31
C GLU A 396 3.83 13.33 3.42
N LEU A 397 4.02 13.24 2.10
CA LEU A 397 2.93 13.48 1.16
C LEU A 397 1.87 12.38 1.25
N PHE A 398 2.29 11.12 1.35
CA PHE A 398 1.36 9.99 1.42
C PHE A 398 0.51 10.02 2.71
N VAL A 399 1.15 10.14 3.87
CA VAL A 399 0.45 10.24 5.17
C VAL A 399 -0.29 11.56 5.31
N GLY A 400 0.31 12.66 4.83
CA GLY A 400 -0.33 13.97 4.80
C GLY A 400 -1.64 13.96 4.01
N PHE A 401 -1.66 13.41 2.79
CA PHE A 401 -2.89 13.33 1.99
C PHE A 401 -3.94 12.37 2.57
N ALA A 402 -3.52 11.20 3.07
CA ALA A 402 -4.43 10.29 3.77
C ALA A 402 -5.09 10.97 4.98
N THR A 403 -4.29 11.70 5.77
CA THR A 403 -4.76 12.47 6.93
C THR A 403 -5.67 13.61 6.50
N LEU A 404 -5.31 14.33 5.45
CA LEU A 404 -6.07 15.47 4.92
C LEU A 404 -7.49 15.08 4.52
N ILE A 405 -7.66 14.01 3.73
CA ILE A 405 -8.98 13.58 3.25
C ILE A 405 -9.90 13.29 4.44
N LEU A 406 -9.43 12.50 5.40
CA LEU A 406 -10.21 12.11 6.59
C LEU A 406 -10.45 13.31 7.53
N SER A 407 -9.43 14.15 7.73
CA SER A 407 -9.50 15.34 8.59
C SER A 407 -10.46 16.38 8.04
N VAL A 408 -10.48 16.63 6.72
CA VAL A 408 -11.42 17.54 6.06
C VAL A 408 -12.84 17.00 6.15
N LEU A 409 -13.04 15.69 5.95
CA LEU A 409 -14.35 15.06 6.07
C LEU A 409 -14.92 15.21 7.49
N ILE A 410 -14.12 14.93 8.52
CA ILE A 410 -14.54 15.10 9.94
C ILE A 410 -14.75 16.58 10.26
N SER A 411 -13.74 17.43 10.01
CA SER A 411 -13.77 18.84 10.41
C SER A 411 -14.88 19.63 9.74
N SER A 412 -15.23 19.32 8.48
CA SER A 412 -16.24 20.05 7.74
C SER A 412 -17.62 20.05 8.42
N LEU A 413 -17.91 19.05 9.26
CA LEU A 413 -19.14 18.97 10.07
C LEU A 413 -19.15 19.95 11.25
N PHE A 414 -17.99 20.47 11.65
CA PHE A 414 -17.80 21.32 12.83
C PHE A 414 -17.30 22.73 12.49
N VAL A 415 -16.49 22.88 11.44
CA VAL A 415 -15.85 24.16 11.06
C VAL A 415 -16.85 25.32 10.97
N PRO A 416 -18.05 25.18 10.35
CA PRO A 416 -19.05 26.26 10.35
C PRO A 416 -19.45 26.77 11.74
N LEU A 417 -19.43 25.91 12.78
CA LEU A 417 -19.79 26.29 14.14
C LEU A 417 -18.86 27.34 14.75
N ILE A 418 -17.68 27.59 14.15
CA ILE A 418 -16.77 28.65 14.57
C ILE A 418 -17.44 30.04 14.57
N THR A 419 -18.43 30.24 13.71
CA THR A 419 -19.27 31.45 13.65
C THR A 419 -20.01 31.73 14.96
N LEU A 420 -20.36 30.68 15.72
CA LEU A 420 -21.13 30.76 16.95
C LEU A 420 -20.26 30.92 18.19
N VAL A 421 -18.94 30.82 18.04
CA VAL A 421 -17.99 30.99 19.12
C VAL A 421 -17.82 32.48 19.41
N ARG A 422 -17.91 32.87 20.69
CA ARG A 422 -17.77 34.27 21.12
C ARG A 422 -16.42 34.91 20.73
N SER A 423 -15.36 34.12 20.66
CA SER A 423 -14.01 34.60 20.34
C SER A 423 -13.32 33.63 19.37
N PRO A 424 -13.71 33.63 18.08
CA PRO A 424 -13.22 32.63 17.13
C PRO A 424 -11.71 32.75 16.86
N LEU A 425 -11.15 33.96 16.98
CA LEU A 425 -9.70 34.17 16.88
C LEU A 425 -8.92 33.45 18.00
N LYS A 426 -9.48 33.32 19.22
CA LYS A 426 -8.82 32.57 20.30
C LYS A 426 -8.72 31.08 19.98
N VAL A 427 -9.75 30.52 19.33
CA VAL A 427 -9.72 29.13 18.85
C VAL A 427 -8.68 28.96 17.75
N PHE A 428 -8.61 29.90 16.81
CA PHE A 428 -7.58 29.90 15.76
C PHE A 428 -6.15 29.97 16.35
N TYR A 429 -5.90 30.86 17.31
CA TYR A 429 -4.61 30.91 18.01
C TYR A 429 -4.34 29.62 18.79
N GLY A 430 -5.36 28.97 19.36
CA GLY A 430 -5.23 27.65 19.98
C GLY A 430 -4.73 26.59 19.00
N PHE A 431 -5.29 26.52 17.78
CA PHE A 431 -4.79 25.64 16.73
C PHE A 431 -3.35 25.98 16.35
N LEU A 432 -3.02 27.26 16.17
CA LEU A 432 -1.66 27.70 15.81
C LEU A 432 -0.64 27.33 16.89
N ILE A 433 -0.93 27.60 18.17
CA ILE A 433 -0.03 27.26 19.30
C ILE A 433 0.15 25.75 19.39
N THR A 434 -0.93 24.98 19.22
CA THR A 434 -0.85 23.51 19.23
C THR A 434 0.01 22.99 18.07
N PHE A 435 -0.17 23.51 16.86
CA PHE A 435 0.69 23.17 15.73
C PHE A 435 2.16 23.52 16.01
N LEU A 436 2.45 24.74 16.48
CA LEU A 436 3.81 25.16 16.78
C LEU A 436 4.46 24.30 17.87
N ALA A 437 3.71 23.88 18.88
CA ALA A 437 4.19 22.97 19.91
C ALA A 437 4.59 21.60 19.30
N PHE A 438 3.72 21.01 18.48
CA PHE A 438 4.00 19.72 17.82
C PHE A 438 5.10 19.82 16.76
N PHE A 439 5.16 20.94 16.02
CA PHE A 439 6.26 21.22 15.12
C PHE A 439 7.59 21.33 15.88
N GLY A 440 7.57 21.91 17.09
CA GLY A 440 8.71 21.87 18.01
C GLY A 440 9.13 20.45 18.40
N LEU A 441 8.17 19.55 18.65
CA LEU A 441 8.45 18.14 19.03
C LEU A 441 9.23 17.38 17.96
N VAL A 442 9.06 17.74 16.68
CA VAL A 442 9.81 17.14 15.55
C VAL A 442 11.31 17.26 15.75
N PHE A 443 11.77 18.36 16.35
CA PHE A 443 13.20 18.64 16.58
C PHE A 443 13.73 18.08 17.91
N THR A 444 12.94 17.25 18.59
CA THR A 444 13.31 16.61 19.86
C THR A 444 13.48 15.09 19.66
N PRO A 445 14.01 14.34 20.65
CA PRO A 445 14.06 12.88 20.56
C PRO A 445 12.70 12.20 20.33
N LEU A 446 11.58 12.87 20.63
CA LEU A 446 10.24 12.35 20.33
C LEU A 446 9.93 12.33 18.82
N GLY A 447 10.55 13.22 18.05
CA GLY A 447 10.47 13.26 16.59
C GLY A 447 11.44 12.30 15.91
N PHE A 448 12.26 11.54 16.65
CA PHE A 448 13.10 10.51 16.05
C PHE A 448 12.23 9.33 15.59
N PRO A 449 12.30 8.95 14.30
CA PRO A 449 11.37 8.00 13.69
C PRO A 449 11.50 6.57 14.18
N TYR A 450 12.66 6.12 14.67
CA TYR A 450 12.94 4.69 14.85
C TYR A 450 13.01 4.24 16.31
N SER A 451 12.77 2.95 16.53
CA SER A 451 12.89 2.30 17.84
C SER A 451 13.25 0.81 17.74
N GLY A 452 14.22 0.40 18.56
CA GLY A 452 14.63 -0.99 18.78
C GLY A 452 13.94 -1.67 19.96
N ASP A 453 12.96 -1.00 20.59
CA ASP A 453 12.22 -1.56 21.73
C ASP A 453 11.37 -2.74 21.25
N PHE A 454 11.63 -3.93 21.80
CA PHE A 454 10.92 -5.15 21.43
C PHE A 454 9.41 -5.07 21.69
N SER A 455 8.97 -4.28 22.67
CA SER A 455 7.55 -4.12 23.02
C SER A 455 6.81 -3.21 22.03
N SER A 456 7.50 -2.19 21.49
CA SER A 456 6.95 -1.20 20.57
C SER A 456 7.95 -0.86 19.45
N PRO A 457 8.30 -1.83 18.58
CA PRO A 457 9.35 -1.64 17.60
C PRO A 457 8.88 -0.72 16.47
N ALA A 458 9.80 0.11 15.98
CA ALA A 458 9.63 0.91 14.79
C ALA A 458 10.96 0.91 14.02
N PRO A 459 11.38 -0.23 13.44
CA PRO A 459 12.71 -0.34 12.90
C PRO A 459 12.83 0.34 11.54
N GLN A 460 14.05 0.77 11.23
CA GLN A 460 14.47 1.06 9.87
C GLN A 460 15.09 -0.19 9.26
N ARG A 461 14.68 -0.54 8.04
CA ARG A 461 15.09 -1.79 7.37
C ARG A 461 16.28 -1.55 6.45
N PHE A 462 17.28 -2.40 6.55
CA PHE A 462 18.48 -2.37 5.70
C PHE A 462 18.69 -3.72 5.03
N TRP A 463 18.52 -3.74 3.71
CA TRP A 463 18.90 -4.88 2.89
C TRP A 463 20.32 -4.68 2.38
N ILE A 464 21.23 -5.51 2.85
CA ILE A 464 22.67 -5.33 2.65
C ILE A 464 23.22 -6.56 1.94
N GLN A 465 23.77 -6.34 0.74
CA GLN A 465 24.39 -7.40 -0.05
C GLN A 465 25.91 -7.23 -0.06
N HIS A 466 26.64 -8.13 0.59
CA HIS A 466 28.09 -8.19 0.43
C HIS A 466 28.42 -8.92 -0.87
N THR A 467 28.80 -8.14 -1.88
CA THR A 467 28.78 -8.54 -3.29
C THR A 467 30.19 -8.54 -3.88
N GLY A 468 30.59 -9.66 -4.47
CA GLY A 468 31.72 -9.74 -5.39
C GLY A 468 31.24 -9.54 -6.82
N ARG A 469 31.88 -8.66 -7.59
CA ARG A 469 31.51 -8.37 -8.98
C ARG A 469 32.64 -8.70 -9.95
N ALA A 470 32.32 -9.38 -11.04
CA ALA A 470 33.23 -9.60 -12.16
C ALA A 470 32.58 -9.28 -13.52
N PHE A 471 33.31 -8.57 -14.37
CA PHE A 471 32.83 -8.10 -15.66
C PHE A 471 33.69 -8.66 -16.79
N TYR A 472 33.05 -9.34 -17.74
CA TYR A 472 33.67 -10.04 -18.86
C TYR A 472 33.38 -9.31 -20.16
N ASN A 473 34.41 -9.18 -21.01
CA ASN A 473 34.26 -8.62 -22.35
C ASN A 473 33.78 -9.70 -23.36
N ILE A 474 33.66 -9.31 -24.63
CA ILE A 474 33.23 -10.17 -25.74
C ILE A 474 34.17 -11.38 -25.95
N ASN A 475 35.44 -11.24 -25.56
CA ASN A 475 36.43 -12.31 -25.67
C ASN A 475 36.42 -13.26 -24.45
N GLY A 476 35.51 -13.03 -23.49
CA GLY A 476 35.43 -13.82 -22.26
C GLY A 476 36.53 -13.52 -21.24
N THR A 477 37.30 -12.43 -21.40
CA THR A 477 38.31 -12.04 -20.40
C THR A 477 37.75 -11.03 -19.41
N VAL A 478 38.15 -11.17 -18.13
CA VAL A 478 37.74 -10.25 -17.06
C VAL A 478 38.49 -8.93 -17.25
N TYR A 479 37.76 -7.84 -17.46
CA TYR A 479 38.35 -6.50 -17.60
C TYR A 479 38.17 -5.63 -16.35
N LYS A 480 37.21 -6.00 -15.49
CA LYS A 480 36.96 -5.33 -14.21
C LYS A 480 36.50 -6.36 -13.19
N GLN A 481 37.06 -6.28 -11.99
CA GLN A 481 36.65 -7.09 -10.84
C GLN A 481 36.78 -6.25 -9.58
N ASP A 482 35.72 -6.19 -8.77
CA ASP A 482 35.69 -5.45 -7.52
C ASP A 482 34.71 -6.11 -6.52
N ALA A 483 34.57 -5.55 -5.33
CA ALA A 483 33.61 -5.99 -4.33
C ALA A 483 33.13 -4.83 -3.45
N GLY A 484 31.99 -5.02 -2.80
CA GLY A 484 31.40 -4.00 -1.95
C GLY A 484 30.11 -4.40 -1.27
N TYR A 485 29.63 -3.51 -0.41
CA TYR A 485 28.32 -3.60 0.24
C TYR A 485 27.33 -2.78 -0.60
N PHE A 486 26.32 -3.46 -1.13
CA PHE A 486 25.18 -2.82 -1.77
C PHE A 486 24.03 -2.71 -0.76
N ILE A 487 23.65 -1.49 -0.42
CA ILE A 487 22.54 -1.20 0.49
C ILE A 487 21.35 -0.73 -0.34
N VAL A 488 20.28 -1.52 -0.34
CA VAL A 488 19.01 -1.13 -0.98
C VAL A 488 18.28 -0.18 -0.04
N ASN A 489 18.15 1.08 -0.44
CA ASN A 489 17.55 2.11 0.39
C ASN A 489 16.01 2.06 0.30
N LEU A 490 15.41 1.28 1.20
CA LEU A 490 13.96 1.03 1.29
C LEU A 490 13.17 2.14 1.99
N ASP A 491 13.85 2.97 2.77
CA ASP A 491 13.29 4.02 3.60
C ASP A 491 13.86 5.38 3.19
N ARG A 492 13.07 6.46 3.38
CA ARG A 492 13.43 7.81 2.94
C ARG A 492 14.68 8.38 3.62
N ASN A 493 14.95 7.97 4.86
CA ASN A 493 16.09 8.42 5.64
C ASN A 493 17.33 7.54 5.43
N SER A 494 17.26 6.47 4.63
CA SER A 494 18.39 5.59 4.35
C SER A 494 19.34 6.20 3.30
N PRO A 495 20.67 6.12 3.47
CA PRO A 495 21.39 5.57 4.62
C PRO A 495 21.73 6.65 5.68
N ARG A 496 21.30 7.90 5.46
CA ARG A 496 21.69 9.08 6.27
C ARG A 496 21.47 8.91 7.77
N SER A 497 20.41 8.23 8.15
CA SER A 497 20.06 7.93 9.54
C SER A 497 21.13 7.16 10.32
N VAL A 498 21.99 6.38 9.64
CA VAL A 498 23.05 5.57 10.26
C VAL A 498 24.47 6.12 10.01
N GLU A 499 24.64 7.20 9.24
CA GLU A 499 25.95 7.78 8.90
C GLU A 499 26.80 8.13 10.13
N ASN A 500 26.16 8.53 11.23
CA ASN A 500 26.86 8.87 12.47
C ASN A 500 27.20 7.65 13.35
N PHE A 501 26.66 6.47 13.03
CA PHE A 501 26.85 5.24 13.78
C PHE A 501 27.81 4.27 13.09
N VAL A 502 27.71 4.17 11.76
CA VAL A 502 28.47 3.20 10.95
C VAL A 502 29.50 3.94 10.10
N GLU A 503 30.78 3.73 10.37
CA GLU A 503 31.85 4.55 9.78
C GLU A 503 31.95 4.36 8.26
N ASP A 504 31.77 3.12 7.80
CA ASP A 504 31.83 2.80 6.37
C ASP A 504 30.68 3.39 5.56
N VAL A 505 29.53 3.66 6.19
CA VAL A 505 28.41 4.32 5.51
C VAL A 505 28.77 5.76 5.11
N LYS A 506 29.69 6.43 5.80
CA LYS A 506 30.19 7.76 5.38
C LYS A 506 30.93 7.72 4.04
N LYS A 507 31.44 6.55 3.65
CA LYS A 507 32.12 6.31 2.36
C LYS A 507 31.13 5.88 1.26
N ALA A 508 29.85 5.73 1.60
CA ALA A 508 28.83 5.27 0.66
C ALA A 508 28.65 6.26 -0.50
N GLN A 509 28.63 5.72 -1.71
CA GLN A 509 28.31 6.46 -2.91
C GLN A 509 26.89 6.10 -3.35
N SER A 510 26.14 7.11 -3.79
CA SER A 510 24.85 6.86 -4.41
C SER A 510 25.07 6.17 -5.76
N VAL A 511 24.27 5.15 -6.09
CA VAL A 511 24.46 4.37 -7.32
C VAL A 511 24.38 5.25 -8.57
N ASN A 512 23.55 6.29 -8.57
CA ASN A 512 23.45 7.22 -9.70
C ASN A 512 24.72 8.05 -9.98
N THR A 513 25.67 8.13 -9.04
CA THR A 513 26.96 8.80 -9.27
C THR A 513 28.01 7.86 -9.86
N LEU A 514 27.72 6.56 -9.93
CA LEU A 514 28.60 5.56 -10.53
C LEU A 514 28.50 5.60 -12.06
N SER A 515 29.51 5.03 -12.73
CA SER A 515 29.50 4.88 -14.18
C SER A 515 28.29 4.04 -14.62
N ASP A 516 27.42 4.64 -15.43
CA ASP A 516 26.32 3.95 -16.10
C ASP A 516 26.81 3.16 -17.33
N SER A 517 28.11 2.88 -17.47
CA SER A 517 28.63 2.12 -18.62
C SER A 517 28.13 0.68 -18.67
N GLU A 518 27.82 0.10 -17.51
CA GLU A 518 27.36 -1.28 -17.34
C GLU A 518 25.87 -1.34 -17.10
N LEU A 519 25.25 -2.47 -17.46
CA LEU A 519 23.81 -2.70 -17.30
C LEU A 519 23.39 -2.41 -15.86
N PHE A 520 22.51 -1.42 -15.70
CA PHE A 520 22.06 -0.90 -14.40
C PHE A 520 23.21 -0.61 -13.41
N TYR A 521 24.23 0.11 -13.86
CA TYR A 521 25.43 0.48 -13.07
C TYR A 521 26.26 -0.72 -12.58
N GLY A 522 25.97 -1.93 -13.06
CA GLY A 522 26.58 -3.17 -12.57
C GLY A 522 26.20 -3.49 -11.13
N MET A 523 24.96 -3.25 -10.72
CA MET A 523 24.45 -3.51 -9.37
C MET A 523 23.74 -4.86 -9.26
N PRO A 524 23.86 -5.59 -8.14
CA PRO A 524 23.18 -6.87 -7.93
C PRO A 524 21.68 -6.69 -7.68
N ILE A 525 20.91 -6.53 -8.76
CA ILE A 525 19.46 -6.29 -8.70
C ILE A 525 18.70 -7.60 -8.51
N LEU A 526 17.90 -7.65 -7.45
CA LEU A 526 17.11 -8.83 -7.07
C LEU A 526 15.87 -9.03 -7.94
N HIS A 527 15.20 -7.95 -8.31
CA HIS A 527 13.95 -7.99 -9.06
C HIS A 527 13.67 -6.65 -9.74
N PRO A 528 12.77 -6.61 -10.75
CA PRO A 528 12.50 -5.39 -11.52
C PRO A 528 12.08 -4.19 -10.67
N ARG A 529 11.23 -4.37 -9.65
CA ARG A 529 10.80 -3.25 -8.78
C ARG A 529 11.95 -2.57 -8.02
N ALA A 530 13.08 -3.28 -7.77
CA ALA A 530 14.23 -2.68 -7.10
C ALA A 530 14.91 -1.61 -7.96
N ILE A 531 14.65 -1.58 -9.28
CA ILE A 531 15.13 -0.53 -10.18
C ILE A 531 14.55 0.84 -9.80
N GLU A 532 13.33 0.90 -9.26
CA GLU A 532 12.69 2.17 -8.87
C GLU A 532 13.47 2.93 -7.79
N VAL A 533 14.15 2.20 -6.91
CA VAL A 533 14.94 2.74 -5.79
C VAL A 533 16.45 2.69 -6.05
N LEU A 534 16.86 2.12 -7.18
CA LEU A 534 18.27 1.87 -7.50
C LEU A 534 19.10 3.16 -7.49
N SER A 535 18.60 4.21 -8.12
CA SER A 535 19.31 5.50 -8.26
C SER A 535 19.63 6.17 -6.91
N LYS A 536 18.86 5.85 -5.88
CA LYS A 536 19.04 6.35 -4.51
C LYS A 536 19.64 5.32 -3.56
N SER A 537 19.90 4.10 -4.04
CA SER A 537 20.57 3.06 -3.25
C SER A 537 22.06 3.34 -3.14
N SER A 538 22.74 2.67 -2.22
CA SER A 538 24.12 2.99 -1.83
C SER A 538 25.07 1.85 -2.12
N TRP A 539 26.27 2.19 -2.59
CA TRP A 539 27.39 1.27 -2.79
C TRP A 539 28.59 1.71 -1.95
N ILE A 540 29.15 0.78 -1.20
CA ILE A 540 30.37 0.97 -0.39
C ILE A 540 31.40 -0.04 -0.88
N SER A 541 32.56 0.42 -1.33
CA SER A 541 33.65 -0.49 -1.72
C SER A 541 34.19 -1.25 -0.51
N ALA A 542 34.36 -2.56 -0.65
CA ALA A 542 34.79 -3.44 0.44
C ALA A 542 35.61 -4.63 -0.10
N GLU A 543 36.05 -5.50 0.80
CA GLU A 543 36.76 -6.74 0.48
C GLU A 543 35.85 -7.76 -0.25
N GLN A 544 36.46 -8.78 -0.87
CA GLN A 544 35.71 -9.86 -1.53
C GLN A 544 34.93 -10.70 -0.50
N PRO A 545 33.66 -11.06 -0.78
CA PRO A 545 32.91 -11.99 0.06
C PRO A 545 33.49 -13.41 -0.02
N ILE A 546 33.23 -14.22 1.01
CA ILE A 546 33.62 -15.63 1.05
C ILE A 546 32.54 -16.44 0.33
N ILE A 547 32.68 -16.57 -0.99
CA ILE A 547 31.73 -17.28 -1.83
C ILE A 547 32.13 -18.75 -1.93
N GLN A 548 31.29 -19.64 -1.39
CA GLN A 548 31.51 -21.09 -1.46
C GLN A 548 31.23 -21.65 -2.87
N GLU A 549 30.12 -21.22 -3.47
CA GLU A 549 29.70 -21.67 -4.79
C GLU A 549 29.40 -20.47 -5.68
N ASP A 550 30.30 -20.16 -6.59
CA ASP A 550 30.18 -18.98 -7.45
C ASP A 550 29.22 -19.20 -8.63
N VAL A 551 28.60 -18.13 -9.13
CA VAL A 551 27.74 -18.19 -10.32
C VAL A 551 28.55 -18.41 -11.57
N GLN A 552 27.99 -19.18 -12.50
CA GLN A 552 28.57 -19.43 -13.81
C GLN A 552 27.49 -19.33 -14.88
N LEU A 553 27.86 -18.70 -16.01
CA LEU A 553 27.06 -18.67 -17.22
C LEU A 553 27.92 -19.19 -18.37
N ILE A 554 27.47 -20.26 -19.01
CA ILE A 554 28.19 -20.91 -20.11
C ILE A 554 27.29 -20.86 -21.35
N ILE A 555 27.85 -20.39 -22.47
CA ILE A 555 27.23 -20.60 -23.78
C ILE A 555 27.54 -22.04 -24.20
N GLN A 556 26.49 -22.86 -24.28
CA GLN A 556 26.60 -24.24 -24.76
C GLN A 556 26.71 -24.29 -26.27
N ASN A 557 25.94 -23.46 -26.97
CA ASN A 557 25.92 -23.39 -28.43
C ASN A 557 25.50 -21.99 -28.91
N LYS A 558 26.06 -21.56 -30.06
CA LYS A 558 25.66 -20.37 -30.82
C LYS A 558 25.44 -20.77 -32.26
N GLU A 559 24.22 -20.64 -32.75
CA GLU A 559 23.82 -21.07 -34.09
C GLU A 559 23.15 -19.94 -34.85
N ASN A 560 23.58 -19.69 -36.09
CA ASN A 560 22.94 -18.71 -36.98
C ASN A 560 21.87 -19.44 -37.82
N ILE A 561 20.61 -19.36 -37.39
CA ILE A 561 19.48 -19.98 -38.09
C ILE A 561 19.25 -19.30 -39.45
N SER A 562 19.44 -17.98 -39.52
CA SER A 562 19.40 -17.20 -40.76
C SER A 562 20.34 -15.99 -40.66
N PRO A 563 20.56 -15.22 -41.75
CA PRO A 563 21.37 -14.00 -41.69
C PRO A 563 20.87 -12.94 -40.70
N THR A 564 19.64 -13.07 -40.21
CA THR A 564 18.99 -12.13 -39.29
C THR A 564 18.44 -12.80 -38.03
N LEU A 565 18.68 -14.10 -37.82
CA LEU A 565 18.18 -14.84 -36.66
C LEU A 565 19.29 -15.70 -36.05
N VAL A 566 19.63 -15.40 -34.80
CA VAL A 566 20.67 -16.08 -34.02
C VAL A 566 20.04 -16.79 -32.84
N MET A 567 20.43 -18.04 -32.61
CA MET A 567 20.06 -18.82 -31.43
C MET A 567 21.26 -18.93 -30.48
N LEU A 568 21.04 -18.63 -29.20
CA LEU A 568 22.02 -18.78 -28.14
C LEU A 568 21.48 -19.73 -27.07
N ASN A 569 22.26 -20.76 -26.74
CA ASN A 569 21.93 -21.73 -25.69
C ASN A 569 22.82 -21.48 -24.47
N PHE A 570 22.20 -21.23 -23.32
CA PHE A 570 22.86 -20.92 -22.06
C PHE A 570 22.64 -22.03 -21.04
N SER A 571 23.65 -22.23 -20.19
CA SER A 571 23.56 -22.97 -18.94
C SER A 571 24.04 -22.06 -17.81
N ALA A 572 23.14 -21.77 -16.87
CA ALA A 572 23.44 -20.99 -15.68
C ALA A 572 23.45 -21.91 -14.45
N SER A 573 24.50 -21.83 -13.63
CA SER A 573 24.63 -22.60 -12.39
C SER A 573 25.15 -21.72 -11.25
N GLY A 574 24.84 -22.10 -10.01
CA GLY A 574 25.15 -21.33 -8.82
C GLY A 574 24.25 -21.70 -7.63
N PRO A 575 24.09 -20.79 -6.65
CA PRO A 575 23.36 -21.05 -5.41
C PRO A 575 21.85 -21.23 -5.62
N THR A 576 21.12 -21.51 -4.53
CA THR A 576 19.67 -21.79 -4.53
C THR A 576 18.81 -20.68 -5.12
N HIS A 577 19.28 -19.43 -5.10
CA HIS A 577 18.57 -18.27 -5.63
C HIS A 577 19.47 -17.55 -6.64
N MET A 578 19.03 -17.51 -7.89
CA MET A 578 19.68 -16.77 -8.97
C MET A 578 18.71 -15.81 -9.66
N THR A 579 19.19 -14.61 -9.93
CA THR A 579 18.50 -13.64 -10.78
C THR A 579 19.36 -13.39 -12.00
N ILE A 580 18.81 -13.61 -13.19
CA ILE A 580 19.45 -13.32 -14.46
C ILE A 580 18.71 -12.16 -15.08
N TYR A 581 19.43 -11.13 -15.50
CA TYR A 581 18.82 -10.04 -16.27
C TYR A 581 19.74 -9.61 -17.38
N PHE A 582 19.13 -9.23 -18.50
CA PHE A 582 19.86 -8.90 -19.70
C PHE A 582 19.21 -7.76 -20.47
N ALA A 583 20.02 -7.04 -21.23
CA ALA A 583 19.60 -5.99 -22.14
C ALA A 583 20.03 -6.34 -23.57
N LEU A 584 19.12 -6.12 -24.52
CA LEU A 584 19.41 -6.31 -25.93
C LEU A 584 20.02 -5.03 -26.50
N GLN A 585 21.04 -5.19 -27.35
CA GLN A 585 21.63 -4.05 -28.05
C GLN A 585 20.61 -3.41 -29.01
N LEU A 586 20.76 -2.11 -29.27
CA LEU A 586 19.80 -1.36 -30.10
C LEU A 586 19.67 -1.99 -31.49
N GLY A 587 18.44 -2.32 -31.88
CA GLY A 587 18.14 -3.00 -33.15
C GLY A 587 18.05 -4.52 -33.06
N VAL A 588 18.38 -5.12 -31.91
CA VAL A 588 18.17 -6.54 -31.62
C VAL A 588 16.83 -6.75 -30.93
N ALA A 589 16.09 -7.80 -31.31
CA ALA A 589 14.80 -8.14 -30.70
C ALA A 589 14.75 -9.61 -30.26
N LEU A 590 14.23 -9.87 -29.06
CA LEU A 590 13.97 -11.24 -28.57
C LEU A 590 12.67 -11.74 -29.21
N LYS A 591 12.76 -12.83 -29.98
CA LYS A 591 11.62 -13.46 -30.63
C LYS A 591 11.05 -14.62 -29.84
N ASN A 592 11.92 -15.39 -29.20
CA ASN A 592 11.51 -16.55 -28.43
C ASN A 592 12.53 -16.84 -27.32
N ILE A 593 12.07 -17.39 -26.21
CA ILE A 593 12.88 -17.93 -25.12
C ILE A 593 12.29 -19.26 -24.66
N SER A 594 13.11 -20.28 -24.40
CA SER A 594 12.62 -21.62 -24.04
C SER A 594 11.95 -21.71 -22.66
N LEU A 595 11.89 -20.62 -21.89
CA LEU A 595 11.37 -20.59 -20.52
C LEU A 595 9.90 -20.18 -20.42
N SER A 596 9.38 -19.48 -21.43
CA SER A 596 8.02 -18.93 -21.39
C SER A 596 7.47 -18.74 -22.80
N SER A 597 6.19 -19.04 -22.98
CA SER A 597 5.45 -18.72 -24.20
C SER A 597 5.11 -17.23 -24.33
N GLU A 598 5.04 -16.51 -23.20
CA GLU A 598 4.77 -15.08 -23.15
C GLU A 598 6.04 -14.32 -22.73
N ILE A 599 6.49 -13.38 -23.55
CA ILE A 599 7.65 -12.55 -23.27
C ILE A 599 7.17 -11.23 -22.68
N LYS A 600 7.53 -10.95 -21.43
CA LYS A 600 7.25 -9.67 -20.77
C LYS A 600 8.52 -8.84 -20.70
N GLU A 601 8.47 -7.63 -21.26
CA GLU A 601 9.55 -6.67 -21.20
C GLU A 601 9.71 -6.12 -19.78
N GLY A 602 10.96 -5.99 -19.33
CA GLY A 602 11.32 -5.30 -18.09
C GLY A 602 11.51 -3.79 -18.29
N PRO A 603 11.93 -3.08 -17.23
CA PRO A 603 12.21 -1.65 -17.30
C PRO A 603 13.31 -1.33 -18.32
N LYS A 604 13.15 -0.25 -19.07
CA LYS A 604 14.16 0.14 -20.06
C LYS A 604 15.46 0.61 -19.41
N TRP A 605 16.60 0.30 -20.03
CA TRP A 605 17.90 0.86 -19.68
C TRP A 605 18.51 1.50 -20.93
N LYS A 606 18.76 2.82 -20.92
CA LYS A 606 19.29 3.56 -22.09
C LYS A 606 18.57 3.27 -23.42
N ASN A 607 17.24 3.22 -23.39
CA ASN A 607 16.36 2.83 -24.51
C ASN A 607 16.47 1.36 -24.97
N GLN A 608 17.28 0.53 -24.30
CA GLN A 608 17.31 -0.91 -24.51
C GLN A 608 16.20 -1.57 -23.71
N THR A 609 15.57 -2.57 -24.31
CA THR A 609 14.62 -3.45 -23.63
C THR A 609 15.39 -4.43 -22.77
N THR A 610 14.97 -4.59 -21.52
CA THR A 610 15.57 -5.53 -20.58
C THR A 610 14.61 -6.67 -20.25
N TYR A 611 15.14 -7.77 -19.73
CA TYR A 611 14.38 -8.95 -19.34
C TYR A 611 14.95 -9.52 -18.05
N PHE A 612 14.10 -10.16 -17.25
CA PHE A 612 14.45 -10.72 -15.96
C PHE A 612 13.99 -12.18 -15.87
N ILE A 613 14.85 -13.04 -15.34
CA ILE A 613 14.58 -14.42 -15.02
C ILE A 613 14.95 -14.61 -13.55
N ASN A 614 13.97 -14.92 -12.71
CA ASN A 614 14.22 -15.34 -11.34
C ASN A 614 14.16 -16.86 -11.29
N TYR A 615 15.22 -17.48 -10.81
CA TYR A 615 15.35 -18.92 -10.72
C TYR A 615 15.70 -19.31 -9.30
N ALA A 616 14.88 -20.17 -8.72
CA ALA A 616 15.15 -20.78 -7.43
C ALA A 616 15.04 -22.30 -7.54
N TRP A 617 15.84 -23.02 -6.75
CA TRP A 617 15.75 -24.47 -6.61
C TRP A 617 15.83 -24.87 -5.13
N GLY A 618 15.16 -25.97 -4.79
CA GLY A 618 15.02 -26.47 -3.42
C GLY A 618 15.94 -27.66 -3.12
N ILE A 619 15.38 -28.87 -3.09
CA ILE A 619 16.10 -30.10 -2.71
C ILE A 619 17.14 -30.50 -3.75
N GLU A 620 16.75 -30.49 -5.02
CA GLU A 620 17.63 -30.92 -6.12
C GLU A 620 18.27 -29.72 -6.79
N LYS A 621 19.60 -29.67 -6.75
CA LYS A 621 20.39 -28.71 -7.50
C LYS A 621 20.32 -29.01 -8.99
N ARG A 622 19.84 -28.05 -9.77
CA ARG A 622 19.78 -28.15 -11.23
C ARG A 622 20.30 -26.86 -11.87
N PRO A 623 21.15 -26.93 -12.90
CA PRO A 623 21.48 -25.76 -13.70
C PRO A 623 20.24 -25.32 -14.49
N LEU A 624 20.06 -24.01 -14.65
CA LEU A 624 19.05 -23.46 -15.54
C LEU A 624 19.59 -23.46 -16.97
N ASN A 625 19.04 -24.35 -17.80
CA ASN A 625 19.33 -24.36 -19.23
C ASN A 625 18.23 -23.63 -19.98
N PHE A 626 18.60 -22.68 -20.85
CA PHE A 626 17.63 -21.95 -21.65
C PHE A 626 18.21 -21.50 -22.99
N SER A 627 17.35 -21.41 -24.01
CA SER A 627 17.71 -20.89 -25.33
C SER A 627 16.99 -19.58 -25.63
N MET A 628 17.65 -18.71 -26.38
CA MET A 628 17.11 -17.42 -26.84
C MET A 628 17.23 -17.30 -28.35
N HIS A 629 16.13 -16.91 -29.01
CA HIS A 629 16.09 -16.63 -30.44
C HIS A 629 16.07 -15.12 -30.63
N LEU A 630 17.13 -14.57 -31.21
CA LEU A 630 17.40 -13.14 -31.30
C LEU A 630 17.41 -12.70 -32.76
N GLN A 631 16.51 -11.78 -33.10
CA GLN A 631 16.51 -11.13 -34.40
C GLN A 631 17.56 -10.03 -34.42
N VAL A 632 18.49 -10.09 -35.37
CA VAL A 632 19.57 -9.11 -35.56
C VAL A 632 19.47 -8.44 -36.94
N PRO A 633 19.95 -7.20 -37.12
CA PRO A 633 20.05 -6.56 -38.43
C PRO A 633 20.99 -7.32 -39.39
N GLN A 634 20.80 -7.14 -40.69
CA GLN A 634 21.72 -7.72 -41.69
C GLN A 634 23.14 -7.18 -41.49
N ASN A 635 24.15 -8.07 -41.55
CA ASN A 635 25.57 -7.76 -41.36
C ASN A 635 25.93 -7.22 -39.96
N TRP A 636 25.23 -7.63 -38.91
CA TRP A 636 25.54 -7.27 -37.53
C TRP A 636 26.93 -7.80 -37.08
N LYS A 637 27.80 -6.89 -36.63
CA LYS A 637 29.17 -7.21 -36.14
C LYS A 637 29.43 -6.77 -34.70
N HIS A 638 28.44 -6.17 -34.04
CA HIS A 638 28.55 -5.70 -32.66
C HIS A 638 28.09 -6.79 -31.68
N SER A 639 28.23 -6.54 -30.38
CA SER A 639 27.59 -7.37 -29.37
C SER A 639 26.08 -7.46 -29.62
N ILE A 640 25.49 -8.59 -29.24
CA ILE A 640 24.06 -8.88 -29.38
C ILE A 640 23.35 -8.50 -28.08
N LEU A 641 23.92 -8.82 -26.92
CA LEU A 641 23.31 -8.58 -25.62
C LEU A 641 24.33 -8.48 -24.49
N ASP A 642 23.93 -7.75 -23.45
CA ASP A 642 24.64 -7.69 -22.17
C ASP A 642 23.81 -8.47 -21.14
N ILE A 643 24.39 -9.48 -20.49
CA ILE A 643 23.70 -10.38 -19.54
C ILE A 643 24.44 -10.43 -18.22
N ALA A 644 23.68 -10.33 -17.14
CA ALA A 644 24.16 -10.43 -15.79
C ALA A 644 23.50 -11.59 -15.05
N VAL A 645 24.29 -12.27 -14.22
CA VAL A 645 23.83 -13.33 -13.32
C VAL A 645 24.22 -12.93 -11.90
N LEU A 646 23.21 -12.88 -11.04
CA LEU A 646 23.32 -12.67 -9.60
C LEU A 646 22.98 -13.96 -8.88
N GLY A 647 23.90 -14.47 -8.05
CA GLY A 647 23.65 -15.56 -7.12
C GLY A 647 23.56 -15.03 -5.69
N ARG A 648 22.56 -15.48 -4.94
CA ARG A 648 22.33 -15.08 -3.54
C ARG A 648 22.47 -16.26 -2.60
N TYR A 649 23.09 -16.03 -1.45
CA TYR A 649 23.30 -17.04 -0.41
C TYR A 649 22.40 -16.73 0.78
N VAL A 650 21.14 -17.19 0.67
CA VAL A 650 20.08 -16.88 1.65
C VAL A 650 20.08 -17.84 2.85
N HIS A 651 20.71 -19.01 2.73
CA HIS A 651 20.82 -19.97 3.83
C HIS A 651 22.00 -19.63 4.72
N GLU A 652 21.79 -19.60 6.04
CA GLU A 652 22.81 -19.21 7.01
C GLU A 652 24.10 -20.02 6.90
N VAL A 653 23.98 -21.33 6.63
CA VAL A 653 25.11 -22.26 6.44
C VAL A 653 26.07 -21.79 5.35
N ASN A 654 25.55 -21.10 4.34
CA ASN A 654 26.30 -20.62 3.18
C ASN A 654 26.65 -19.12 3.28
N ASN A 655 26.13 -18.41 4.30
CA ASN A 655 26.30 -16.97 4.49
C ASN A 655 27.51 -16.68 5.40
N VAL A 656 28.70 -17.16 4.99
CA VAL A 656 29.95 -17.02 5.75
C VAL A 656 30.51 -15.60 5.60
N LYS A 657 30.26 -14.78 6.62
CA LYS A 657 30.67 -13.36 6.64
C LYS A 657 32.17 -13.21 6.94
N THR A 658 32.85 -12.31 6.22
CA THR A 658 34.23 -11.87 6.53
C THR A 658 34.26 -11.20 7.92
N PRO A 659 35.42 -11.15 8.59
CA PRO A 659 35.56 -10.42 9.86
C PRO A 659 35.11 -8.96 9.76
N HIS A 660 35.51 -8.28 8.67
CA HIS A 660 35.15 -6.88 8.44
C HIS A 660 33.65 -6.71 8.19
N PHE A 661 33.00 -7.58 7.40
CA PHE A 661 31.56 -7.51 7.20
C PHE A 661 30.77 -7.77 8.49
N LYS A 662 31.25 -8.65 9.38
CA LYS A 662 30.64 -8.83 10.71
C LYS A 662 30.73 -7.55 11.54
N GLN A 663 31.92 -6.95 11.62
CA GLN A 663 32.13 -5.69 12.32
C GLN A 663 31.22 -4.59 11.76
N PHE A 664 31.16 -4.45 10.43
CA PHE A 664 30.28 -3.50 9.76
C PHE A 664 28.81 -3.64 10.17
N LEU A 665 28.31 -4.87 10.31
CA LEU A 665 26.92 -5.12 10.73
C LEU A 665 26.71 -4.85 12.23
N GLU A 666 27.71 -5.06 13.06
CA GLU A 666 27.66 -4.82 14.52
C GLU A 666 27.67 -3.33 14.88
N GLU A 667 28.15 -2.45 13.99
CA GLU A 667 28.13 -0.99 14.18
C GLU A 667 26.73 -0.37 14.04
N PHE A 668 25.77 -1.08 13.44
CA PHE A 668 24.42 -0.57 13.28
C PHE A 668 23.71 -0.46 14.64
N PRO A 669 22.91 0.59 14.85
CA PRO A 669 22.17 0.78 16.08
C PRO A 669 21.05 -0.27 16.24
N ASP A 670 20.61 -0.48 17.48
CA ASP A 670 19.61 -1.48 17.88
C ASP A 670 18.25 -1.37 17.14
N TRP A 671 17.85 -0.16 16.80
CA TRP A 671 16.65 0.16 16.04
C TRP A 671 16.76 -0.17 14.54
N ALA A 672 17.96 -0.48 14.03
CA ALA A 672 18.13 -0.99 12.69
C ALA A 672 17.76 -2.48 12.64
N ASP A 673 17.02 -2.85 11.60
CA ASP A 673 16.76 -4.24 11.23
C ASP A 673 17.56 -4.56 9.98
N LEU A 674 18.48 -5.52 10.11
CA LEU A 674 19.43 -5.86 9.05
C LEU A 674 19.01 -7.18 8.40
N THR A 675 18.96 -7.18 7.07
CA THR A 675 18.86 -8.40 6.26
C THR A 675 20.15 -8.55 5.44
N PRO A 676 21.24 -9.08 6.04
CA PRO A 676 22.52 -9.24 5.37
C PRO A 676 22.61 -10.57 4.63
N PHE A 677 23.03 -10.54 3.37
CA PHE A 677 23.35 -11.75 2.61
C PHE A 677 24.56 -11.54 1.70
N LEU A 678 25.24 -12.64 1.37
CA LEU A 678 26.28 -12.63 0.36
C LEU A 678 25.66 -12.64 -1.04
N ALA A 679 26.39 -12.07 -1.98
CA ALA A 679 26.04 -12.10 -3.39
C ALA A 679 27.28 -12.31 -4.27
N SER A 680 27.12 -13.10 -5.32
CA SER A 680 28.06 -13.14 -6.43
C SER A 680 27.40 -12.58 -7.68
N PHE A 681 28.03 -11.59 -8.30
CA PHE A 681 27.51 -10.89 -9.45
C PHE A 681 28.50 -10.99 -10.60
N LYS A 682 28.04 -11.48 -11.76
CA LYS A 682 28.87 -11.56 -12.96
C LYS A 682 28.12 -11.05 -14.15
N MET A 683 28.82 -10.33 -15.03
CA MET A 683 28.24 -9.75 -16.24
C MET A 683 29.10 -10.07 -17.46
N TRP A 684 28.45 -10.46 -18.55
CA TRP A 684 29.07 -10.81 -19.83
C TRP A 684 28.47 -9.97 -20.96
N LYS A 685 29.32 -9.64 -21.93
CA LYS A 685 28.93 -9.02 -23.21
C LYS A 685 29.11 -10.08 -24.30
N PHE A 686 28.06 -10.37 -25.08
CA PHE A 686 28.06 -11.43 -26.10
C PHE A 686 27.83 -10.92 -27.50
#